data_AF-A0A520Y6U9-F1
#
_entry.id   AF-A0A520Y6U9-F1
#
_cell.length_a   1.000
_cell.length_b   1.000
_cell.length_c   1.000
_cell.angle_alpha   90.00
_cell.angle_beta   90.00
_cell.angle_gamma   90.00
#
_symmetry.space_group_name_H-M   'P 1'
#
loop_
_entity.id
_entity.type
_entity.pdbx_description
1 polymer ?
#
loop_
_entity_poly.entity_id
_entity_poly.type
_entity_poly.pdbx_seq_one_letter_code
_entity_poly.pdbx_strand_id
1 'polypeptide(L)'
;MIGKIASFELKYQLKNPVFWVGVFIFFLLGFGLTASENVQIGTPGVTKENGAYPIMVLQAITTVFYLFILTAFVANAIVRDDSSGFAPMVRATPVTKGQMVFGRFIGSFAVAVLGFLAIPLGLFLGTLMPWVDPELVGPHNFKFYAWPFLIFVIPNLFFASALLFSVSTATRSLMWSYVVVILLVMFYLGFQNIFAGDPEQEALFAQFDPFGVGALTLETRYWTGAEFNSRLIDLEGILLSNRILVLLGGVIFLAIAYWRYSNSERAPSKRKLRKIEKRSIKDAKLAAVPPTLGGEAISAKSGEISRWAQFAARLGVEMQQMLRSPGLPILILVAIIFTAIDLFDSGAYGNDSYPTVASTIATVRDNFSIFILIIAAFYGGELVWRERDRKMNEIVGAAPVPGWIMTVPKILAIFLILLVVNLSAMVTGLLYQSVSGAPELGIGAYLSWFIFPAAIEAMLITTIAIFLQILSPNKYVGWGLILAWFLLNILLANLGFTSPLYTYAGSPNVPLSDLVDPAPFLWGNLIFKVYWGLFAIILLVIAHLLWPRGAELTLPQRVFRLKRSGLPRVPTAIAAVCALAMAGLGSYLYYNINVLNTYRNSDAQEARIAEYERRFLQYEELAQPAITDVTFDVDLYPEERRMMVDGRYLLRNDTDEVIETLHVRQTSEDAEYLSLDVAGATLAVV
;
A
#
# COMPACT_ATOMS: atom_id res chain seq x y z
N MET A 1 38.68 -8.58 10.22
CA MET A 1 38.19 -7.90 9.00
C MET A 1 36.66 -7.81 8.93
N ILE A 2 35.92 -8.90 9.16
CA ILE A 2 34.42 -8.90 9.18
C ILE A 2 33.85 -7.75 10.01
N GLY A 3 34.27 -7.63 11.28
CA GLY A 3 33.79 -6.56 12.17
C GLY A 3 34.09 -5.14 11.69
N LYS A 4 35.21 -4.92 10.97
CA LYS A 4 35.52 -3.60 10.37
C LYS A 4 34.57 -3.28 9.22
N ILE A 5 34.27 -4.27 8.37
CA ILE A 5 33.30 -4.12 7.27
C ILE A 5 31.90 -3.88 7.83
N ALA A 6 31.48 -4.65 8.84
CA ALA A 6 30.19 -4.47 9.50
C ALA A 6 30.07 -3.09 10.16
N SER A 7 31.10 -2.63 10.88
CA SER A 7 31.12 -1.30 11.50
C SER A 7 31.08 -0.17 10.46
N PHE A 8 31.80 -0.34 9.33
CA PHE A 8 31.73 0.62 8.23
C PHE A 8 30.31 0.69 7.64
N GLU A 9 29.69 -0.45 7.38
CA GLU A 9 28.35 -0.51 6.82
C GLU A 9 27.31 0.11 7.77
N LEU A 10 27.38 -0.23 9.06
CA LEU A 10 26.55 0.35 10.11
C LEU A 10 26.66 1.88 10.13
N LYS A 11 27.89 2.41 10.22
CA LYS A 11 28.14 3.86 10.25
C LYS A 11 27.71 4.56 8.96
N TYR A 12 27.86 3.89 7.82
CA TYR A 12 27.43 4.43 6.53
C TYR A 12 25.90 4.59 6.49
N GLN A 13 25.16 3.56 6.90
CA GLN A 13 23.71 3.60 6.82
C GLN A 13 23.08 4.51 7.88
N LEU A 14 23.66 4.62 9.09
CA LEU A 14 23.21 5.57 10.12
C LEU A 14 23.39 7.04 9.69
N LYS A 15 24.30 7.32 8.76
CA LYS A 15 24.46 8.66 8.15
C LYS A 15 23.54 8.91 6.96
N ASN A 16 22.86 7.88 6.47
CA ASN A 16 21.97 8.00 5.32
C ASN A 16 20.63 8.61 5.78
N PRO A 17 20.14 9.72 5.16
CA PRO A 17 18.84 10.31 5.51
C PRO A 17 17.67 9.33 5.44
N VAL A 18 17.73 8.32 4.55
CA VAL A 18 16.68 7.29 4.43
C VAL A 18 16.49 6.52 5.74
N PHE A 19 17.57 6.27 6.50
CA PHE A 19 17.48 5.61 7.80
C PHE A 19 16.63 6.39 8.78
N TRP A 20 16.92 7.69 8.95
CA TRP A 20 16.22 8.55 9.89
C TRP A 20 14.78 8.83 9.49
N VAL A 21 14.50 8.97 8.20
CA VAL A 21 13.11 9.06 7.71
C VAL A 21 12.34 7.79 8.05
N GLY A 22 12.94 6.61 7.81
CA GLY A 22 12.31 5.33 8.16
C GLY A 22 12.07 5.18 9.66
N VAL A 23 13.07 5.50 10.49
CA VAL A 23 12.96 5.52 11.96
C VAL A 23 11.83 6.44 12.41
N PHE A 24 11.78 7.67 11.89
CA PHE A 24 10.75 8.64 12.27
C PHE A 24 9.34 8.17 11.90
N ILE A 25 9.13 7.63 10.70
CA ILE A 25 7.82 7.14 10.25
C ILE A 25 7.37 5.94 11.09
N PHE A 26 8.23 4.95 11.30
CA PHE A 26 7.89 3.77 12.08
C PHE A 26 7.76 4.07 13.57
N PHE A 27 8.47 5.08 14.07
CA PHE A 27 8.23 5.65 15.39
C PHE A 27 6.84 6.27 15.49
N LEU A 28 6.45 7.12 14.54
CA LEU A 28 5.11 7.73 14.51
C LEU A 28 4.00 6.69 14.35
N LEU A 29 4.25 5.63 13.58
CA LEU A 29 3.33 4.50 13.46
C LEU A 29 3.15 3.83 14.82
N GLY A 30 4.24 3.41 15.48
CA GLY A 30 4.19 2.85 16.83
C GLY A 30 3.52 3.78 17.84
N PHE A 31 3.84 5.07 17.79
CA PHE A 31 3.27 6.09 18.65
C PHE A 31 1.77 6.22 18.48
N GLY A 32 1.28 6.40 17.24
CA GLY A 32 -0.15 6.55 16.99
C GLY A 32 -0.95 5.32 17.37
N LEU A 33 -0.40 4.12 17.19
CA LEU A 33 -1.06 2.85 17.54
C LEU A 33 -1.44 2.72 19.03
N THR A 34 -0.84 3.50 19.92
CA THR A 34 -1.14 3.46 21.37
C THR A 34 -1.53 4.83 21.94
N ALA A 35 -1.24 5.91 21.21
CA ALA A 35 -1.61 7.26 21.61
C ALA A 35 -3.02 7.66 21.16
N SER A 36 -3.74 6.81 20.43
CA SER A 36 -5.05 7.13 19.86
C SER A 36 -6.04 6.03 20.16
N GLU A 37 -7.15 6.39 20.79
CA GLU A 37 -8.29 5.51 21.10
C GLU A 37 -8.97 4.97 19.83
N ASN A 38 -8.82 5.71 18.72
CA ASN A 38 -9.35 5.36 17.41
C ASN A 38 -8.51 4.29 16.66
N VAL A 39 -7.37 3.83 17.20
CA VAL A 39 -6.48 2.86 16.54
C VAL A 39 -6.60 1.47 17.19
N GLN A 40 -7.50 0.64 16.69
CA GLN A 40 -7.59 -0.76 17.11
C GLN A 40 -7.12 -1.70 15.99
N ILE A 41 -5.96 -2.33 16.17
CA ILE A 41 -5.48 -3.40 15.27
C ILE A 41 -5.55 -4.73 15.99
N GLY A 42 -6.65 -5.46 15.77
CA GLY A 42 -6.76 -6.86 16.19
C GLY A 42 -6.78 -7.08 17.70
N THR A 43 -7.04 -6.05 18.49
CA THR A 43 -7.09 -6.16 19.95
C THR A 43 -8.55 -6.20 20.43
N PRO A 44 -8.98 -7.24 21.16
CA PRO A 44 -10.33 -7.29 21.73
C PRO A 44 -10.58 -6.14 22.72
N GLY A 45 -11.80 -5.60 22.78
CA GLY A 45 -12.14 -4.40 23.56
C GLY A 45 -11.94 -4.47 25.09
N VAL A 46 -11.51 -5.61 25.65
CA VAL A 46 -11.22 -5.81 27.09
C VAL A 46 -9.72 -5.74 27.41
N THR A 47 -8.90 -5.29 26.45
CA THR A 47 -7.43 -5.28 26.55
C THR A 47 -6.88 -3.89 26.83
N LYS A 48 -5.76 -3.83 27.55
CA LYS A 48 -4.99 -2.60 27.80
C LYS A 48 -4.07 -2.35 26.62
N GLU A 49 -3.87 -1.09 26.24
CA GLU A 49 -3.03 -0.68 25.10
C GLU A 49 -1.57 -1.14 25.24
N ASN A 50 -1.05 -1.14 26.47
CA ASN A 50 0.30 -1.63 26.78
C ASN A 50 0.32 -3.08 27.29
N GLY A 51 -0.77 -3.83 27.08
CA GLY A 51 -0.88 -5.24 27.43
C GLY A 51 0.10 -6.11 26.63
N ALA A 52 0.40 -7.29 27.17
CA ALA A 52 1.35 -8.23 26.58
C ALA A 52 0.98 -8.61 25.12
N TYR A 53 -0.29 -8.85 24.84
CA TYR A 53 -0.79 -9.25 23.53
C TYR A 53 -0.81 -8.12 22.49
N PRO A 54 -1.44 -6.94 22.73
CA PRO A 54 -1.42 -5.84 21.76
C PRO A 54 0.00 -5.46 21.33
N ILE A 55 0.92 -5.30 22.28
CA ILE A 55 2.32 -4.98 21.97
C ILE A 55 2.98 -6.08 21.13
N MET A 56 2.67 -7.35 21.39
CA MET A 56 3.19 -8.49 20.65
C MET A 56 2.67 -8.54 19.21
N VAL A 57 1.35 -8.45 19.01
CA VAL A 57 0.72 -8.46 17.68
C VAL A 57 1.18 -7.28 16.85
N LEU A 58 1.21 -6.09 17.43
CA LEU A 58 1.67 -4.88 16.73
C LEU A 58 3.12 -5.01 16.29
N GLN A 59 4.01 -5.54 17.14
CA GLN A 59 5.40 -5.81 16.75
C GLN A 59 5.49 -6.88 15.64
N ALA A 60 4.68 -7.94 15.69
CA ALA A 60 4.70 -9.00 14.67
C ALA A 60 4.19 -8.48 13.30
N ILE A 61 3.01 -7.86 13.25
CA ILE A 61 2.39 -7.34 12.02
C ILE A 61 3.26 -6.25 11.37
N THR A 62 3.82 -5.35 12.17
CA THR A 62 4.67 -4.27 11.65
C THR A 62 5.95 -4.77 10.98
N THR A 63 6.41 -6.01 11.24
CA THR A 63 7.53 -6.61 10.49
C THR A 63 7.24 -6.77 8.99
N VAL A 64 5.98 -7.00 8.61
CA VAL A 64 5.55 -7.11 7.20
C VAL A 64 5.72 -5.76 6.49
N PHE A 65 5.24 -4.68 7.11
CA PHE A 65 5.41 -3.32 6.59
C PHE A 65 6.87 -2.89 6.57
N TYR A 66 7.68 -3.34 7.54
CA TYR A 66 9.09 -3.01 7.62
C TYR A 66 9.91 -3.56 6.44
N LEU A 67 9.44 -4.59 5.72
CA LEU A 67 10.12 -5.16 4.54
C LEU A 67 10.47 -4.14 3.45
N PHE A 68 9.58 -3.15 3.24
CA PHE A 68 9.77 -2.11 2.24
C PHE A 68 11.01 -1.25 2.55
N ILE A 69 11.20 -0.89 3.82
CA ILE A 69 12.38 -0.15 4.28
C ILE A 69 13.59 -1.06 4.41
N LEU A 70 13.40 -2.30 4.88
CA LEU A 70 14.46 -3.30 5.02
C LEU A 70 15.23 -3.50 3.71
N THR A 71 14.53 -3.51 2.58
CA THR A 71 15.13 -3.64 1.25
C THR A 71 16.10 -2.51 0.92
N ALA A 72 15.78 -1.28 1.30
CA ALA A 72 16.62 -0.11 1.03
C ALA A 72 17.97 -0.20 1.77
N PHE A 73 18.02 -0.88 2.91
CA PHE A 73 19.22 -1.06 3.72
C PHE A 73 20.01 -2.31 3.31
N VAL A 74 19.33 -3.45 3.24
CA VAL A 74 19.99 -4.76 3.08
C VAL A 74 20.37 -5.02 1.63
N ALA A 75 19.46 -4.80 0.68
CA ALA A 75 19.76 -5.06 -0.74
C ALA A 75 20.79 -4.06 -1.28
N ASN A 76 20.76 -2.81 -0.79
CA ASN A 76 21.70 -1.78 -1.21
C ASN A 76 23.12 -2.05 -0.69
N ALA A 77 23.28 -2.62 0.50
CA ALA A 77 24.59 -2.91 1.07
C ALA A 77 25.49 -3.72 0.12
N ILE A 78 24.94 -4.69 -0.63
CA ILE A 78 25.71 -5.50 -1.57
C ILE A 78 25.78 -4.90 -2.98
N VAL A 79 24.71 -4.26 -3.47
CA VAL A 79 24.62 -3.75 -4.86
C VAL A 79 25.29 -2.38 -5.02
N ARG A 80 25.47 -1.61 -3.94
CA ARG A 80 26.00 -0.23 -3.96
C ARG A 80 27.32 -0.09 -4.72
N ASP A 81 28.23 -1.03 -4.58
CA ASP A 81 29.53 -0.96 -5.24
C ASP A 81 29.40 -1.16 -6.76
N ASP A 82 28.50 -2.05 -7.19
CA ASP A 82 28.22 -2.28 -8.60
C ASP A 82 27.50 -1.07 -9.20
N SER A 83 26.57 -0.44 -8.46
CA SER A 83 25.84 0.74 -8.94
C SER A 83 26.69 2.01 -8.98
N SER A 84 27.63 2.16 -8.04
CA SER A 84 28.55 3.32 -8.00
C SER A 84 29.73 3.18 -8.97
N GLY A 85 29.99 1.97 -9.47
CA GLY A 85 31.17 1.66 -10.30
C GLY A 85 32.43 1.39 -9.48
N PHE A 86 32.35 1.35 -8.14
CA PHE A 86 33.48 1.10 -7.25
C PHE A 86 33.80 -0.41 -7.09
N ALA A 87 32.93 -1.29 -7.58
CA ALA A 87 33.08 -2.74 -7.45
C ALA A 87 34.45 -3.30 -7.90
N PRO A 88 35.06 -2.87 -9.03
CA PRO A 88 36.38 -3.36 -9.42
C PRO A 88 37.47 -3.03 -8.39
N MET A 89 37.42 -1.84 -7.78
CA MET A 89 38.40 -1.43 -6.77
C MET A 89 38.27 -2.27 -5.50
N VAL A 90 37.03 -2.54 -5.06
CA VAL A 90 36.79 -3.38 -3.87
C VAL A 90 37.21 -4.83 -4.14
N ARG A 91 36.94 -5.36 -5.33
CA ARG A 91 37.30 -6.73 -5.73
C ARG A 91 38.81 -6.94 -5.88
N ALA A 92 39.58 -5.88 -6.12
CA ALA A 92 41.05 -5.93 -6.18
C ALA A 92 41.72 -5.96 -4.79
N THR A 93 40.95 -5.74 -3.72
CA THR A 93 41.48 -5.81 -2.34
C THR A 93 41.67 -7.27 -1.87
N PRO A 94 42.54 -7.53 -0.88
CA PRO A 94 42.74 -8.88 -0.33
C PRO A 94 41.56 -9.40 0.53
N VAL A 95 40.39 -8.76 0.46
CA VAL A 95 39.21 -9.12 1.26
C VAL A 95 38.61 -10.41 0.73
N THR A 96 38.46 -11.39 1.61
CA THR A 96 37.88 -12.68 1.21
C THR A 96 36.37 -12.58 1.00
N LYS A 97 35.84 -13.47 0.17
CA LYS A 97 34.39 -13.59 -0.11
C LYS A 97 33.56 -13.68 1.18
N GLY A 98 33.96 -14.49 2.15
CA GLY A 98 33.26 -14.60 3.44
C GLY A 98 33.32 -13.31 4.25
N GLN A 99 34.48 -12.64 4.28
CA GLN A 99 34.61 -11.36 4.98
C GLN A 99 33.66 -10.31 4.42
N MET A 100 33.49 -10.31 3.10
CA MET A 100 32.64 -9.36 2.40
C MET A 100 31.14 -9.65 2.60
N VAL A 101 30.72 -10.90 2.40
CA VAL A 101 29.32 -11.33 2.54
C VAL A 101 28.84 -11.18 3.98
N PHE A 102 29.52 -11.80 4.94
CA PHE A 102 29.09 -11.75 6.34
C PHE A 102 29.29 -10.36 6.95
N GLY A 103 30.37 -9.65 6.60
CA GLY A 103 30.61 -8.29 7.07
C GLY A 103 29.49 -7.33 6.65
N ARG A 104 29.06 -7.37 5.39
CA ARG A 104 27.96 -6.53 4.90
C ARG A 104 26.62 -6.94 5.47
N PHE A 105 26.34 -8.24 5.50
CA PHE A 105 25.09 -8.75 6.03
C PHE A 105 24.90 -8.40 7.51
N ILE A 106 25.91 -8.64 8.35
CA ILE A 106 25.84 -8.31 9.79
C ILE A 106 25.66 -6.79 9.98
N GLY A 107 26.40 -5.98 9.22
CA GLY A 107 26.27 -4.53 9.28
C GLY A 107 24.88 -4.04 8.89
N SER A 108 24.33 -4.50 7.76
CA SER A 108 22.98 -4.09 7.32
C SER A 108 21.87 -4.68 8.17
N PHE A 109 22.03 -5.91 8.68
CA PHE A 109 21.09 -6.53 9.61
C PHE A 109 21.05 -5.78 10.94
N ALA A 110 22.19 -5.38 11.48
CA ALA A 110 22.24 -4.55 12.69
C ALA A 110 21.52 -3.21 12.51
N VAL A 111 21.68 -2.56 11.35
CA VAL A 111 20.94 -1.32 11.02
C VAL A 111 19.44 -1.59 10.98
N ALA A 112 19.00 -2.69 10.38
CA ALA A 112 17.59 -3.06 10.32
C ALA A 112 16.99 -3.27 11.72
N VAL A 113 17.68 -4.01 12.59
CA VAL A 113 17.26 -4.23 13.98
C VAL A 113 17.19 -2.90 14.74
N LEU A 114 18.21 -2.04 14.62
CA LEU A 114 18.23 -0.72 15.25
C LEU A 114 17.14 0.20 14.73
N GLY A 115 16.85 0.16 13.43
CA GLY A 115 15.78 0.94 12.83
C GLY A 115 14.40 0.48 13.29
N PHE A 116 14.21 -0.83 13.48
CA PHE A 116 12.93 -1.38 13.95
C PHE A 116 12.63 -1.01 15.41
N LEU A 117 13.65 -0.78 16.26
CA LEU A 117 13.45 -0.32 17.64
C LEU A 117 12.60 0.97 17.75
N ALA A 118 12.49 1.74 16.68
CA ALA A 118 11.58 2.87 16.58
C ALA A 118 10.13 2.51 16.93
N ILE A 119 9.65 1.33 16.54
CA ILE A 119 8.26 0.89 16.73
C ILE A 119 7.95 0.64 18.22
N PRO A 120 8.65 -0.26 18.95
CA PRO A 120 8.38 -0.45 20.37
C PRO A 120 8.65 0.81 21.19
N LEU A 121 9.59 1.68 20.78
CA LEU A 121 9.76 2.99 21.41
C LEU A 121 8.55 3.91 21.17
N GLY A 122 7.99 3.91 19.96
CA GLY A 122 6.76 4.61 19.64
C GLY A 122 5.60 4.10 20.50
N LEU A 123 5.38 2.79 20.52
CA LEU A 123 4.34 2.13 21.32
C LEU A 123 4.46 2.47 22.81
N PHE A 124 5.68 2.49 23.34
CA PHE A 124 5.89 2.88 24.74
C PHE A 124 5.58 4.35 24.98
N LEU A 125 6.10 5.26 24.14
CA LEU A 125 5.88 6.70 24.32
C LEU A 125 4.44 7.12 24.07
N GLY A 126 3.69 6.41 23.20
CA GLY A 126 2.27 6.68 23.00
C GLY A 126 1.45 6.47 24.26
N THR A 127 1.75 5.43 25.04
CA THR A 127 1.07 5.15 26.32
C THR A 127 1.34 6.16 27.43
N LEU A 128 2.32 7.05 27.26
CA LEU A 128 2.65 8.10 28.23
C LEU A 128 1.95 9.43 27.93
N MET A 129 1.16 9.49 26.85
CA MET A 129 0.55 10.74 26.43
C MET A 129 -0.63 11.10 27.34
N PRO A 130 -0.78 12.38 27.73
CA PRO A 130 -1.74 12.80 28.76
C PRO A 130 -3.21 12.72 28.32
N TRP A 131 -3.47 12.50 27.03
CA TRP A 131 -4.82 12.38 26.47
C TRP A 131 -5.28 10.93 26.30
N VAL A 132 -4.41 9.94 26.57
CA VAL A 132 -4.80 8.52 26.54
C VAL A 132 -5.48 8.20 27.86
N ASP A 133 -6.66 7.57 27.81
CA ASP A 133 -7.38 7.16 29.02
C ASP A 133 -6.47 6.29 29.93
N PRO A 134 -6.19 6.74 31.18
CA PRO A 134 -5.41 5.95 32.13
C PRO A 134 -6.02 4.58 32.42
N GLU A 135 -7.32 4.39 32.26
CA GLU A 135 -7.96 3.09 32.41
C GLU A 135 -7.54 2.12 31.31
N LEU A 136 -7.21 2.59 30.10
CA LEU A 136 -6.74 1.74 29.01
C LEU A 136 -5.26 1.36 29.13
N VAL A 137 -4.51 1.95 30.07
CA VAL A 137 -3.08 1.72 30.26
C VAL A 137 -2.80 0.94 31.55
N GLY A 138 -2.26 -0.27 31.41
CA GLY A 138 -1.79 -1.09 32.54
C GLY A 138 -0.40 -0.70 33.04
N PRO A 139 0.17 -1.46 34.00
CA PRO A 139 1.54 -1.23 34.48
C PRO A 139 2.59 -1.43 33.37
N HIS A 140 3.51 -0.49 33.20
CA HIS A 140 4.59 -0.60 32.22
C HIS A 140 5.55 -1.74 32.57
N ASN A 141 5.61 -2.75 31.70
CA ASN A 141 6.50 -3.90 31.85
C ASN A 141 7.41 -4.03 30.63
N PHE A 142 8.72 -3.87 30.84
CA PHE A 142 9.72 -3.98 29.77
C PHE A 142 9.68 -5.34 29.04
N LYS A 143 9.27 -6.42 29.73
CA LYS A 143 9.20 -7.76 29.14
C LYS A 143 8.18 -7.83 27.99
N PHE A 144 7.09 -7.06 28.06
CA PHE A 144 6.06 -7.02 27.00
C PHE A 144 6.62 -6.48 25.69
N TYR A 145 7.68 -5.67 25.73
CA TYR A 145 8.33 -5.15 24.54
C TYR A 145 9.48 -6.05 24.08
N ALA A 146 10.34 -6.47 25.02
CA ALA A 146 11.57 -7.20 24.70
C ALA A 146 11.32 -8.64 24.23
N TRP A 147 10.32 -9.32 24.77
CA TRP A 147 10.05 -10.73 24.47
C TRP A 147 9.51 -10.94 23.05
N PRO A 148 8.46 -10.21 22.59
CA PRO A 148 8.04 -10.26 21.19
C PRO A 148 9.13 -9.81 20.21
N PHE A 149 9.95 -8.84 20.60
CA PHE A 149 11.08 -8.39 19.79
C PHE A 149 12.07 -9.53 19.52
N LEU A 150 12.36 -10.35 20.53
CA LEU A 150 13.26 -11.49 20.39
C LEU A 150 12.65 -12.64 19.58
N ILE A 151 11.35 -12.92 19.75
CA ILE A 151 10.69 -14.09 19.15
C ILE A 151 10.20 -13.82 17.72
N PHE A 152 9.66 -12.64 17.47
CA PHE A 152 9.07 -12.31 16.18
C PHE A 152 10.01 -11.41 15.37
N VAL A 153 10.40 -10.26 15.93
CA VAL A 153 11.12 -9.24 15.17
C VAL A 153 12.48 -9.74 14.69
N ILE A 154 13.33 -10.25 15.59
CA ILE A 154 14.68 -10.70 15.22
C ILE A 154 14.64 -11.84 14.17
N PRO A 155 13.88 -12.94 14.35
CA PRO A 155 13.77 -14.00 13.35
C PRO A 155 13.20 -13.54 12.02
N ASN A 156 12.13 -12.74 12.03
CA ASN A 156 11.50 -12.23 10.81
C ASN A 156 12.47 -11.33 10.03
N LEU A 157 13.14 -10.39 10.71
CA LEU A 157 14.13 -9.52 10.09
C LEU A 157 15.34 -10.31 9.60
N PHE A 158 15.77 -11.36 10.30
CA PHE A 158 16.89 -12.19 9.87
C PHE A 158 16.55 -12.95 8.60
N PHE A 159 15.41 -13.64 8.57
CA PHE A 159 14.90 -14.35 7.40
C PHE A 159 14.75 -13.42 6.19
N ALA A 160 14.02 -12.31 6.37
CA ALA A 160 13.77 -11.36 5.30
C ALA A 160 15.06 -10.70 4.80
N SER A 161 15.96 -10.31 5.71
CA SER A 161 17.27 -9.76 5.33
C SER A 161 18.07 -10.77 4.53
N ALA A 162 18.13 -12.03 4.96
CA ALA A 162 18.89 -13.07 4.29
C ALA A 162 18.34 -13.36 2.89
N LEU A 163 17.01 -13.46 2.76
CA LEU A 163 16.33 -13.60 1.48
C LEU A 163 16.68 -12.44 0.54
N LEU A 164 16.46 -11.19 0.96
CA LEU A 164 16.71 -10.01 0.13
C LEU A 164 18.19 -9.85 -0.22
N PHE A 165 19.09 -10.15 0.72
CA PHE A 165 20.52 -10.15 0.51
C PHE A 165 20.96 -11.24 -0.50
N SER A 166 20.34 -12.43 -0.44
CA SER A 166 20.62 -13.51 -1.39
C SER A 166 20.21 -13.15 -2.82
N VAL A 167 19.02 -12.56 -2.98
CA VAL A 167 18.46 -12.14 -4.27
C VAL A 167 19.27 -10.99 -4.85
N SER A 168 19.58 -9.97 -4.05
CA SER A 168 20.41 -8.84 -4.48
C SER A 168 21.82 -9.29 -4.87
N THR A 169 22.40 -10.25 -4.15
CA THR A 169 23.70 -10.85 -4.50
C THR A 169 23.64 -11.62 -5.84
N ALA A 170 22.59 -12.42 -6.06
CA ALA A 170 22.45 -13.23 -7.26
C ALA A 170 22.13 -12.38 -8.51
N THR A 171 21.28 -11.36 -8.36
CA THR A 171 20.80 -10.54 -9.47
C THR A 171 21.68 -9.31 -9.74
N ARG A 172 22.41 -8.82 -8.72
CA ARG A 172 23.12 -7.54 -8.71
C ARG A 172 22.22 -6.37 -9.11
N SER A 173 20.97 -6.41 -8.68
CA SER A 173 19.95 -5.43 -9.04
C SER A 173 18.99 -5.19 -7.88
N LEU A 174 18.81 -3.92 -7.53
CA LEU A 174 17.85 -3.50 -6.52
C LEU A 174 16.40 -3.77 -6.94
N MET A 175 16.09 -3.67 -8.23
CA MET A 175 14.74 -3.92 -8.76
C MET A 175 14.25 -5.32 -8.37
N TRP A 176 15.09 -6.34 -8.50
CA TRP A 176 14.70 -7.72 -8.19
C TRP A 176 14.49 -7.95 -6.69
N SER A 177 15.18 -7.21 -5.82
CA SER A 177 14.92 -7.25 -4.39
C SER A 177 13.55 -6.68 -4.05
N TYR A 178 13.14 -5.57 -4.68
CA TYR A 178 11.79 -5.03 -4.50
C TYR A 178 10.71 -5.98 -5.04
N VAL A 179 10.92 -6.60 -6.20
CA VAL A 179 10.01 -7.63 -6.73
C VAL A 179 9.85 -8.78 -5.73
N VAL A 180 10.94 -9.23 -5.08
CA VAL A 180 10.86 -10.29 -4.07
C VAL A 180 10.13 -9.87 -2.81
N VAL A 181 10.25 -8.62 -2.34
CA VAL A 181 9.40 -8.13 -1.24
C VAL A 181 7.93 -8.23 -1.62
N ILE A 182 7.57 -7.75 -2.81
CA ILE A 182 6.18 -7.78 -3.25
C ILE A 182 5.68 -9.23 -3.35
N LEU A 183 6.48 -10.12 -3.94
CA LEU A 183 6.16 -11.55 -3.97
C LEU A 183 5.98 -12.15 -2.58
N LEU A 184 6.83 -11.78 -1.61
CA LEU A 184 6.74 -12.29 -0.24
C LEU A 184 5.48 -11.79 0.48
N VAL A 185 5.14 -10.49 0.32
CA VAL A 185 3.93 -9.92 0.91
C VAL A 185 2.68 -10.52 0.26
N MET A 186 2.65 -10.65 -1.07
CA MET A 186 1.51 -11.24 -1.78
C MET A 186 1.37 -12.74 -1.49
N PHE A 187 2.51 -13.45 -1.36
CA PHE A 187 2.51 -14.83 -0.91
C PHE A 187 1.91 -14.94 0.49
N TYR A 188 2.33 -14.09 1.44
CA TYR A 188 1.77 -14.09 2.79
C TYR A 188 0.26 -13.79 2.81
N LEU A 189 -0.21 -12.74 2.13
CA LEU A 189 -1.63 -12.40 2.09
C LEU A 189 -2.46 -13.49 1.41
N GLY A 190 -2.00 -14.04 0.29
CA GLY A 190 -2.71 -15.11 -0.40
C GLY A 190 -2.71 -16.41 0.41
N PHE A 191 -1.60 -16.72 1.08
CA PHE A 191 -1.49 -17.86 1.98
C PHE A 191 -2.41 -17.71 3.20
N GLN A 192 -2.57 -16.49 3.73
CA GLN A 192 -3.54 -16.21 4.79
C GLN A 192 -4.97 -16.42 4.30
N ASN A 193 -5.35 -15.88 3.13
CA ASN A 193 -6.72 -16.04 2.61
C ASN A 193 -7.09 -17.51 2.38
N ILE A 194 -6.21 -18.30 1.76
CA ILE A 194 -6.50 -19.71 1.44
C ILE A 194 -6.61 -20.59 2.69
N PHE A 195 -5.63 -20.48 3.60
CA PHE A 195 -5.45 -21.50 4.64
C PHE A 195 -6.01 -21.08 6.01
N ALA A 196 -6.25 -19.79 6.26
CA ALA A 196 -6.83 -19.34 7.53
C ALA A 196 -8.37 -19.45 7.58
N GLY A 197 -9.03 -19.56 6.43
CA GLY A 197 -10.49 -19.73 6.33
C GLY A 197 -10.98 -21.13 6.70
N ASP A 198 -10.10 -22.13 6.63
CA ASP A 198 -10.41 -23.53 6.93
C ASP A 198 -9.78 -23.96 8.27
N PRO A 199 -10.58 -24.30 9.30
CA PRO A 199 -10.08 -24.76 10.60
C PRO A 199 -9.14 -25.97 10.52
N GLU A 200 -9.29 -26.84 9.50
CA GLU A 200 -8.41 -28.02 9.34
C GLU A 200 -7.01 -27.63 8.87
N GLN A 201 -6.90 -26.54 8.11
CA GLN A 201 -5.66 -26.10 7.48
C GLN A 201 -4.92 -25.01 8.26
N GLU A 202 -5.56 -24.46 9.29
CA GLU A 202 -5.01 -23.39 10.11
C GLU A 202 -3.68 -23.76 10.79
N ALA A 203 -3.52 -25.01 11.24
CA ALA A 203 -2.27 -25.47 11.82
C ALA A 203 -1.11 -25.49 10.81
N LEU A 204 -1.40 -25.83 9.55
CA LEU A 204 -0.42 -25.77 8.45
C LEU A 204 -0.07 -24.32 8.11
N PHE A 205 -1.06 -23.42 8.09
CA PHE A 205 -0.83 -21.99 7.92
C PHE A 205 0.11 -21.47 9.01
N ALA A 206 -0.22 -21.72 10.28
CA ALA A 206 0.57 -21.31 11.42
C ALA A 206 2.01 -21.86 11.37
N GLN A 207 2.22 -23.09 10.88
CA GLN A 207 3.55 -23.68 10.80
C GLN A 207 4.43 -23.05 9.71
N PHE A 208 3.88 -22.73 8.54
CA PHE A 208 4.63 -22.21 7.39
C PHE A 208 4.55 -20.69 7.20
N ASP A 209 3.86 -19.98 8.09
CA ASP A 209 3.82 -18.52 8.09
C ASP A 209 5.23 -17.92 8.31
N PRO A 210 5.81 -17.21 7.31
CA PRO A 210 7.14 -16.62 7.43
C PRO A 210 7.23 -15.48 8.46
N PHE A 211 6.11 -14.88 8.86
CA PHE A 211 6.06 -13.80 9.85
C PHE A 211 5.58 -14.27 11.22
N GLY A 212 4.90 -15.41 11.29
CA GLY A 212 4.43 -16.04 12.54
C GLY A 212 3.19 -15.40 13.15
N VAL A 213 2.49 -14.55 12.41
CA VAL A 213 1.20 -13.98 12.83
C VAL A 213 0.15 -15.08 12.94
N GLY A 214 0.11 -16.05 12.04
CA GLY A 214 -0.78 -17.21 12.12
C GLY A 214 -0.51 -18.08 13.35
N ALA A 215 0.77 -18.36 13.64
CA ALA A 215 1.16 -19.08 14.85
C ALA A 215 0.79 -18.33 16.13
N LEU A 216 0.95 -17.00 16.11
CA LEU A 216 0.52 -16.13 17.20
C LEU A 216 -1.00 -16.24 17.39
N THR A 217 -1.80 -16.02 16.34
CA THR A 217 -3.27 -16.04 16.41
C THR A 217 -3.79 -17.38 16.92
N LEU A 218 -3.21 -18.49 16.45
CA LEU A 218 -3.61 -19.83 16.88
C LEU A 218 -3.32 -20.08 18.37
N GLU A 219 -2.12 -19.71 18.85
CA GLU A 219 -1.71 -19.89 20.25
C GLU A 219 -2.52 -19.02 21.22
N THR A 220 -2.93 -17.82 20.76
CA THR A 220 -3.64 -16.85 21.59
C THR A 220 -5.17 -16.93 21.46
N ARG A 221 -5.70 -17.82 20.63
CA ARG A 221 -7.13 -17.92 20.29
C ARG A 221 -8.05 -18.01 21.51
N TYR A 222 -7.61 -18.75 22.53
CA TYR A 222 -8.40 -19.02 23.74
C TYR A 222 -7.97 -18.18 24.95
N TRP A 223 -7.13 -17.16 24.74
CA TRP A 223 -6.72 -16.28 25.83
C TRP A 223 -7.89 -15.40 26.29
N THR A 224 -8.01 -15.27 27.60
CA THR A 224 -8.93 -14.34 28.25
C THR A 224 -8.38 -12.91 28.24
N GLY A 225 -9.24 -11.90 28.50
CA GLY A 225 -8.80 -10.51 28.61
C GLY A 225 -7.69 -10.29 29.64
N ALA A 226 -7.73 -11.02 30.78
CA ALA A 226 -6.67 -10.96 31.79
C ALA A 226 -5.33 -11.51 31.27
N GLU A 227 -5.37 -12.58 30.46
CA GLU A 227 -4.19 -13.15 29.83
C GLU A 227 -3.62 -12.23 28.74
N PHE A 228 -4.45 -11.64 27.89
CA PHE A 228 -3.99 -10.65 26.90
C PHE A 228 -3.21 -9.49 27.54
N ASN A 229 -3.55 -9.11 28.77
CA ASN A 229 -2.91 -8.00 29.46
C ASN A 229 -1.60 -8.37 30.16
N SER A 230 -1.39 -9.65 30.52
CA SER A 230 -0.31 -10.03 31.45
C SER A 230 0.53 -11.24 31.02
N ARG A 231 -0.02 -12.13 30.20
CA ARG A 231 0.61 -13.39 29.80
C ARG A 231 1.59 -13.16 28.64
N LEU A 232 2.84 -13.54 28.86
CA LEU A 232 3.83 -13.64 27.78
C LEU A 232 3.58 -14.92 26.98
N ILE A 233 3.78 -14.87 25.67
CA ILE A 233 3.63 -16.06 24.82
C ILE A 233 4.73 -17.08 25.14
N ASP A 234 4.32 -18.34 25.27
CA ASP A 234 5.23 -19.45 25.52
C ASP A 234 5.85 -19.93 24.20
N LEU A 235 7.16 -20.20 24.20
CA LEU A 235 7.92 -20.64 23.01
C LEU A 235 7.79 -22.16 22.83
N GLU A 236 6.58 -22.64 22.57
CA GLU A 236 6.27 -24.07 22.52
C GLU A 236 5.47 -24.44 21.26
N GLY A 237 5.19 -25.74 21.09
CA GLY A 237 4.30 -26.25 20.05
C GLY A 237 4.60 -25.76 18.63
N ILE A 238 3.54 -25.30 17.96
CA ILE A 238 3.59 -24.84 16.56
C ILE A 238 4.45 -23.56 16.47
N LEU A 239 4.37 -22.66 17.44
CA LEU A 239 5.15 -21.42 17.43
C LEU A 239 6.65 -21.72 17.41
N LEU A 240 7.14 -22.58 18.31
CA LEU A 240 8.57 -22.95 18.33
C LEU A 240 9.00 -23.57 16.99
N SER A 241 8.20 -24.49 16.47
CA SER A 241 8.50 -25.15 15.18
C SER A 241 8.59 -24.14 14.04
N ASN A 242 7.66 -23.18 13.99
CA ASN A 242 7.62 -22.10 13.02
C ASN A 242 8.87 -21.21 13.15
N ARG A 243 9.24 -20.78 14.37
CA ARG A 243 10.43 -19.93 14.58
C ARG A 243 11.72 -20.63 14.14
N ILE A 244 11.83 -21.94 14.36
CA ILE A 244 12.96 -22.74 13.88
C ILE A 244 12.97 -22.77 12.34
N LEU A 245 11.84 -23.02 11.69
CA LEU A 245 11.74 -23.03 10.22
C LEU A 245 12.14 -21.69 9.61
N VAL A 246 11.68 -20.57 10.18
CA VAL A 246 12.04 -19.22 9.71
C VAL A 246 13.55 -18.96 9.86
N LEU A 247 14.15 -19.31 10.99
CA LEU A 247 15.59 -19.17 11.20
C LEU A 247 16.40 -20.06 10.25
N LEU A 248 15.99 -21.31 10.06
CA LEU A 248 16.61 -22.24 9.10
C LEU A 248 16.52 -21.70 7.68
N GLY A 249 15.36 -21.17 7.27
CA GLY A 249 15.18 -20.49 5.99
C GLY A 249 16.16 -19.33 5.83
N GLY A 250 16.33 -18.50 6.86
CA GLY A 250 17.31 -17.41 6.85
C GLY A 250 18.75 -17.90 6.67
N VAL A 251 19.14 -18.96 7.37
CA VAL A 251 20.47 -19.59 7.21
C VAL A 251 20.66 -20.14 5.80
N ILE A 252 19.66 -20.80 5.23
CA ILE A 252 19.68 -21.32 3.86
C ILE A 252 19.86 -20.18 2.86
N PHE A 253 19.10 -19.09 2.96
CA PHE A 253 19.26 -17.94 2.06
C PHE A 253 20.62 -17.26 2.21
N LEU A 254 21.15 -17.16 3.42
CA LEU A 254 22.48 -16.61 3.64
C LEU A 254 23.57 -17.53 3.05
N ALA A 255 23.40 -18.85 3.13
CA ALA A 255 24.27 -19.82 2.48
C ALA A 255 24.18 -19.71 0.95
N ILE A 256 22.99 -19.51 0.39
CA ILE A 256 22.79 -19.23 -1.05
C ILE A 256 23.50 -17.92 -1.44
N ALA A 257 23.37 -16.86 -0.65
CA ALA A 257 24.04 -15.59 -0.88
C ALA A 257 25.56 -15.77 -0.89
N TYR A 258 26.09 -16.49 0.10
CA TYR A 258 27.49 -16.88 0.14
C TYR A 258 27.85 -17.65 -1.12
N TRP A 259 27.18 -18.76 -1.46
CA TRP A 259 27.51 -19.56 -2.64
C TRP A 259 27.50 -18.74 -3.94
N ARG A 260 26.48 -17.91 -4.16
CA ARG A 260 26.32 -17.07 -5.36
C ARG A 260 27.27 -15.88 -5.46
N TYR A 261 27.80 -15.38 -4.34
CA TYR A 261 28.72 -14.26 -4.36
C TYR A 261 30.02 -14.63 -5.08
N SER A 262 30.50 -13.76 -5.96
CA SER A 262 31.79 -13.91 -6.63
C SER A 262 32.56 -12.60 -6.65
N ASN A 263 33.84 -12.67 -6.28
CA ASN A 263 34.80 -11.57 -6.40
C ASN A 263 35.22 -11.31 -7.87
N SER A 264 34.90 -12.21 -8.79
CA SER A 264 35.18 -11.99 -10.22
C SER A 264 34.11 -11.13 -10.89
N GLU A 265 34.55 -10.38 -11.90
CA GLU A 265 33.63 -9.71 -12.81
C GLU A 265 32.77 -10.78 -13.51
N ARG A 266 31.46 -10.52 -13.64
CA ARG A 266 30.54 -11.51 -14.20
C ARG A 266 30.93 -11.72 -15.67
N ALA A 267 31.40 -12.93 -16.00
CA ALA A 267 31.79 -13.26 -17.36
C ALA A 267 30.66 -12.87 -18.33
N PRO A 268 30.96 -12.15 -19.42
CA PRO A 268 29.93 -11.72 -20.36
C PRO A 268 29.18 -12.94 -20.89
N SER A 269 27.84 -12.92 -20.79
CA SER A 269 26.98 -14.00 -21.31
C SER A 269 27.34 -14.34 -22.75
N LYS A 270 27.25 -15.63 -23.14
CA LYS A 270 27.43 -16.09 -24.53
C LYS A 270 26.66 -15.23 -25.54
N ARG A 271 25.48 -14.72 -25.16
CA ARG A 271 24.65 -13.81 -25.98
C ARG A 271 25.25 -12.41 -26.12
N LYS A 272 25.89 -11.90 -25.06
CA LYS A 272 26.58 -10.59 -25.06
C LYS A 272 27.89 -10.68 -25.83
N LEU A 273 28.64 -11.78 -25.68
CA LEU A 273 29.82 -12.09 -26.48
C LEU A 273 29.49 -12.17 -27.97
N ARG A 274 28.47 -12.95 -28.36
CA ARG A 274 27.98 -13.00 -29.76
C ARG A 274 27.52 -11.63 -30.27
N LYS A 275 26.96 -10.77 -29.42
CA LYS A 275 26.55 -9.42 -29.81
C LYS A 275 27.75 -8.50 -30.00
N ILE A 276 28.77 -8.59 -29.14
CA ILE A 276 30.03 -7.85 -29.27
C ILE A 276 30.75 -8.30 -30.54
N GLU A 277 30.84 -9.61 -30.78
CA GLU A 277 31.41 -10.20 -31.99
C GLU A 277 30.66 -9.76 -33.26
N LYS A 278 29.32 -9.80 -33.25
CA LYS A 278 28.52 -9.26 -34.36
C LYS A 278 28.74 -7.75 -34.55
N ARG A 279 28.95 -7.00 -33.45
CA ARG A 279 29.20 -5.56 -33.52
C ARG A 279 30.59 -5.28 -34.05
N SER A 280 31.62 -6.00 -33.59
CA SER A 280 32.99 -5.87 -34.10
C SER A 280 33.08 -6.31 -35.56
N ILE A 281 32.34 -7.34 -35.99
CA ILE A 281 32.23 -7.70 -37.41
C ILE A 281 31.54 -6.59 -38.21
N LYS A 282 30.48 -5.97 -37.66
CA LYS A 282 29.78 -4.86 -38.31
C LYS A 282 30.66 -3.60 -38.38
N ASP A 283 31.37 -3.29 -37.31
CA ASP A 283 32.26 -2.14 -37.21
C ASP A 283 33.49 -2.34 -38.10
N ALA A 284 34.02 -3.57 -38.21
CA ALA A 284 35.06 -3.92 -39.18
C ALA A 284 34.57 -3.81 -40.62
N LYS A 285 33.32 -4.21 -40.91
CA LYS A 285 32.70 -4.01 -42.24
C LYS A 285 32.46 -2.53 -42.55
N LEU A 286 32.08 -1.72 -41.56
CA LEU A 286 31.91 -0.27 -41.72
C LEU A 286 33.25 0.44 -41.91
N ALA A 287 34.29 0.02 -41.19
CA ALA A 287 35.64 0.55 -41.31
C ALA A 287 36.34 0.15 -42.63
N ALA A 288 35.94 -0.96 -43.24
CA ALA A 288 36.43 -1.40 -44.55
C ALA A 288 35.83 -0.58 -45.71
N VAL A 289 34.76 0.18 -45.49
CA VAL A 289 34.24 1.14 -46.46
C VAL A 289 35.04 2.44 -46.30
N PRO A 290 35.79 2.90 -47.31
CA PRO A 290 36.51 4.17 -47.21
C PRO A 290 35.51 5.30 -46.94
N PRO A 291 35.78 6.20 -45.98
CA PRO A 291 34.87 7.30 -45.68
C PRO A 291 34.74 8.18 -46.93
N THR A 292 33.54 8.25 -47.49
CA THR A 292 33.22 9.18 -48.55
C THR A 292 33.23 10.60 -47.96
N LEU A 293 34.32 11.34 -48.18
CA LEU A 293 34.48 12.73 -47.75
C LEU A 293 33.63 13.74 -48.57
N GLY A 294 32.65 13.24 -49.34
CA GLY A 294 31.80 14.02 -50.23
C GLY A 294 30.34 13.57 -50.17
N GLY A 295 29.78 13.49 -48.96
CA GLY A 295 28.32 13.40 -48.82
C GLY A 295 27.68 14.68 -49.37
N GLU A 296 26.51 14.56 -50.00
CA GLU A 296 25.65 15.71 -50.32
C GLU A 296 25.65 16.68 -49.14
N ALA A 297 25.76 17.98 -49.42
CA ALA A 297 25.64 19.01 -48.39
C ALA A 297 24.43 18.65 -47.54
N ILE A 298 24.65 18.34 -46.26
CA ILE A 298 23.58 18.01 -45.33
C ILE A 298 22.78 19.31 -45.24
N SER A 299 21.76 19.42 -46.09
CA SER A 299 20.72 20.39 -45.93
C SER A 299 20.05 19.95 -44.64
N ALA A 300 20.46 20.58 -43.54
CA ALA A 300 19.75 20.48 -42.29
C ALA A 300 18.31 20.85 -42.65
N LYS A 301 17.42 19.85 -42.73
CA LYS A 301 16.01 20.10 -42.97
C LYS A 301 15.59 21.05 -41.85
N SER A 302 15.47 22.32 -42.20
CA SER A 302 15.15 23.44 -41.32
C SER A 302 13.70 23.40 -40.84
N GLY A 303 12.99 22.31 -41.12
CA GLY A 303 11.66 22.07 -40.58
C GLY A 303 11.76 22.00 -39.07
N GLU A 304 11.22 23.02 -38.40
CA GLU A 304 10.91 22.95 -36.97
C GLU A 304 10.19 21.63 -36.71
N ILE A 305 10.88 20.67 -36.09
CA ILE A 305 10.28 19.37 -35.80
C ILE A 305 9.06 19.66 -34.92
N SER A 306 7.87 19.27 -35.41
CA SER A 306 6.61 19.50 -34.71
C SER A 306 6.73 19.14 -33.24
N ARG A 307 6.32 20.05 -32.35
CA ARG A 307 6.34 19.82 -30.89
C ARG A 307 5.52 18.58 -30.52
N TRP A 308 4.46 18.28 -31.28
CA TRP A 308 3.68 17.06 -31.14
C TRP A 308 4.47 15.80 -31.52
N ALA A 309 5.27 15.85 -32.58
CA ALA A 309 6.13 14.72 -32.95
C ALA A 309 7.21 14.46 -31.87
N GLN A 310 7.79 15.52 -31.30
CA GLN A 310 8.72 15.40 -30.17
C GLN A 310 8.05 14.79 -28.93
N PHE A 311 6.83 15.26 -28.61
CA PHE A 311 6.03 14.73 -27.51
C PHE A 311 5.67 13.26 -27.69
N ALA A 312 5.14 12.89 -28.86
CA ALA A 312 4.75 11.51 -29.17
C ALA A 312 5.96 10.56 -29.17
N ALA A 313 7.09 10.99 -29.76
CA ALA A 313 8.33 10.23 -29.71
C ALA A 313 8.80 10.03 -28.27
N ARG A 314 8.72 11.10 -27.46
CA ARG A 314 9.12 11.03 -26.05
C ARG A 314 8.22 10.10 -25.25
N LEU A 315 6.91 10.22 -25.38
CA LEU A 315 5.93 9.37 -24.71
C LEU A 315 6.10 7.91 -25.13
N GLY A 316 6.28 7.64 -26.42
CA GLY A 316 6.53 6.29 -26.94
C GLY A 316 7.80 5.66 -26.37
N VAL A 317 8.88 6.44 -26.21
CA VAL A 317 10.10 5.97 -25.55
C VAL A 317 9.87 5.67 -24.07
N GLU A 318 9.16 6.54 -23.34
CA GLU A 318 8.84 6.31 -21.93
C GLU A 318 8.00 5.03 -21.76
N MET A 319 6.92 4.89 -22.53
CA MET A 319 6.04 3.71 -22.54
C MET A 319 6.80 2.42 -22.88
N GLN A 320 7.58 2.43 -23.97
CA GLN A 320 8.32 1.23 -24.41
C GLN A 320 9.33 0.77 -23.37
N GLN A 321 9.97 1.71 -22.66
CA GLN A 321 10.94 1.35 -21.62
C GLN A 321 10.27 0.71 -20.42
N MET A 322 9.09 1.20 -20.02
CA MET A 322 8.38 0.66 -18.87
C MET A 322 7.69 -0.67 -19.17
N LEU A 323 7.08 -0.81 -20.35
CA LEU A 323 6.49 -2.08 -20.83
C LEU A 323 7.54 -3.19 -20.99
N ARG A 324 8.79 -2.83 -21.29
CA ARG A 324 9.92 -3.78 -21.37
C ARG A 324 10.65 -4.00 -20.05
N SER A 325 10.25 -3.30 -18.98
CA SER A 325 10.80 -3.55 -17.65
C SER A 325 10.39 -4.95 -17.19
N PRO A 326 11.32 -5.78 -16.69
CA PRO A 326 10.99 -7.14 -16.27
C PRO A 326 10.07 -7.17 -15.05
N GLY A 327 10.02 -6.10 -14.24
CA GLY A 327 9.15 -6.02 -13.06
C GLY A 327 7.66 -5.96 -13.40
N LEU A 328 7.26 -5.18 -14.42
CA LEU A 328 5.85 -4.96 -14.75
C LEU A 328 5.06 -6.25 -15.04
N PRO A 329 5.50 -7.14 -15.96
CA PRO A 329 4.75 -8.35 -16.25
C PRO A 329 4.68 -9.30 -15.05
N ILE A 330 5.70 -9.31 -14.18
CA ILE A 330 5.68 -10.09 -12.94
C ILE A 330 4.62 -9.54 -11.99
N LEU A 331 4.57 -8.22 -11.80
CA LEU A 331 3.57 -7.60 -10.92
C LEU A 331 2.15 -7.81 -11.43
N ILE A 332 1.92 -7.68 -12.74
CA ILE A 332 0.62 -7.98 -13.35
C ILE A 332 0.26 -9.46 -13.14
N LEU A 333 1.19 -10.38 -13.40
CA LEU A 333 0.93 -11.82 -13.22
C LEU A 333 0.60 -12.16 -11.77
N VAL A 334 1.32 -11.58 -10.82
CA VAL A 334 1.07 -11.80 -9.38
C VAL A 334 -0.28 -11.21 -8.98
N ALA A 335 -0.64 -10.04 -9.48
CA ALA A 335 -1.96 -9.45 -9.26
C ALA A 335 -3.07 -10.35 -9.80
N ILE A 336 -2.93 -10.83 -11.03
CA ILE A 336 -3.90 -11.75 -11.65
C ILE A 336 -4.04 -13.03 -10.82
N ILE A 337 -2.92 -13.67 -10.42
CA ILE A 337 -2.96 -14.91 -9.63
C ILE A 337 -3.60 -14.67 -8.26
N PHE A 338 -3.20 -13.61 -7.57
CA PHE A 338 -3.74 -13.26 -6.26
C PHE A 338 -5.25 -13.00 -6.32
N THR A 339 -5.70 -12.18 -7.27
CA THR A 339 -7.13 -11.91 -7.48
C THR A 339 -7.90 -13.14 -7.94
N ALA A 340 -7.30 -14.00 -8.78
CA ALA A 340 -7.95 -15.25 -9.18
C ALA A 340 -8.16 -16.18 -8.00
N ILE A 341 -7.17 -16.34 -7.11
CA ILE A 341 -7.32 -17.12 -5.88
C ILE A 341 -8.50 -16.61 -5.05
N ASP A 342 -8.58 -15.30 -4.85
CA ASP A 342 -9.63 -14.66 -4.05
C ASP A 342 -11.02 -14.77 -4.69
N LEU A 343 -11.11 -14.66 -6.03
CA LEU A 343 -12.38 -14.81 -6.75
C LEU A 343 -12.91 -16.25 -6.74
N PHE A 344 -12.02 -17.25 -6.75
CA PHE A 344 -12.40 -18.66 -6.70
C PHE A 344 -12.55 -19.19 -5.27
N ASP A 345 -12.32 -18.36 -4.26
CA ASP A 345 -12.56 -18.74 -2.88
C ASP A 345 -14.07 -18.90 -2.64
N SER A 346 -14.48 -20.09 -2.20
CA SER A 346 -15.85 -20.33 -1.75
C SER A 346 -16.01 -19.60 -0.43
N GLY A 347 -16.80 -18.52 -0.41
CA GLY A 347 -16.97 -17.66 0.75
C GLY A 347 -17.23 -18.39 2.08
N ALA A 348 -17.16 -17.65 3.19
CA ALA A 348 -17.27 -18.20 4.53
C ALA A 348 -18.41 -19.24 4.66
N TYR A 349 -18.10 -20.37 5.31
CA TYR A 349 -19.01 -21.50 5.56
C TYR A 349 -19.33 -22.41 4.37
N GLY A 350 -18.53 -22.36 3.28
CA GLY A 350 -18.63 -23.34 2.18
C GLY A 350 -19.84 -23.14 1.28
N ASN A 351 -20.39 -21.92 1.24
CA ASN A 351 -21.49 -21.56 0.35
C ASN A 351 -20.96 -21.13 -1.02
N ASP A 352 -21.55 -21.66 -2.09
CA ASP A 352 -21.25 -21.24 -3.45
C ASP A 352 -21.65 -19.78 -3.65
N SER A 353 -20.66 -18.90 -3.86
CA SER A 353 -20.90 -17.49 -4.16
C SER A 353 -21.25 -17.32 -5.63
N TYR A 354 -22.40 -16.70 -5.92
CA TYR A 354 -22.81 -16.44 -7.29
C TYR A 354 -21.94 -15.31 -7.91
N PRO A 355 -21.41 -15.47 -9.14
CA PRO A 355 -20.46 -14.52 -9.74
C PRO A 355 -21.13 -13.25 -10.29
N THR A 356 -21.71 -12.46 -9.39
CA THR A 356 -22.37 -11.17 -9.69
C THR A 356 -21.37 -10.16 -10.23
N VAL A 357 -21.83 -9.22 -11.08
CA VAL A 357 -20.96 -8.22 -11.72
C VAL A 357 -20.41 -7.26 -10.67
N ALA A 358 -21.27 -6.80 -9.76
CA ALA A 358 -20.88 -5.93 -8.65
C ALA A 358 -19.82 -6.54 -7.72
N SER A 359 -20.00 -7.80 -7.29
CA SER A 359 -19.02 -8.46 -6.40
C SER A 359 -17.69 -8.69 -7.10
N THR A 360 -17.73 -9.18 -8.35
CA THR A 360 -16.51 -9.42 -9.14
C THR A 360 -15.74 -8.13 -9.36
N ILE A 361 -16.42 -7.04 -9.73
CA ILE A 361 -15.79 -5.72 -9.90
C ILE A 361 -15.19 -5.23 -8.59
N ALA A 362 -15.91 -5.35 -7.46
CA ALA A 362 -15.42 -4.94 -6.15
C ALA A 362 -14.14 -5.70 -5.78
N THR A 363 -14.16 -7.03 -5.86
CA THR A 363 -13.00 -7.89 -5.56
C THR A 363 -11.80 -7.57 -6.45
N VAL A 364 -12.00 -7.44 -7.76
CA VAL A 364 -10.94 -7.11 -8.72
C VAL A 364 -10.35 -5.73 -8.44
N ARG A 365 -11.20 -4.72 -8.21
CA ARG A 365 -10.78 -3.35 -7.90
C ARG A 365 -9.95 -3.30 -6.62
N ASP A 366 -10.45 -3.93 -5.56
CA ASP A 366 -9.84 -3.86 -4.24
C ASP A 366 -8.50 -4.60 -4.23
N ASN A 367 -8.42 -5.78 -4.85
CA ASN A 367 -7.16 -6.53 -4.97
C ASN A 367 -6.11 -5.83 -5.84
N PHE A 368 -6.50 -5.20 -6.95
CA PHE A 368 -5.53 -4.50 -7.81
C PHE A 368 -5.06 -3.16 -7.23
N SER A 369 -5.82 -2.56 -6.30
CA SER A 369 -5.51 -1.24 -5.72
C SER A 369 -4.09 -1.15 -5.12
N ILE A 370 -3.65 -2.20 -4.41
CA ILE A 370 -2.31 -2.26 -3.81
C ILE A 370 -1.21 -2.35 -4.88
N PHE A 371 -1.46 -3.08 -5.98
CA PHE A 371 -0.52 -3.17 -7.09
C PHE A 371 -0.41 -1.84 -7.83
N ILE A 372 -1.51 -1.11 -8.00
CA ILE A 372 -1.51 0.23 -8.59
C ILE A 372 -0.64 1.17 -7.76
N LEU A 373 -0.80 1.18 -6.43
CA LEU A 373 0.02 1.99 -5.52
C LEU A 373 1.51 1.61 -5.63
N ILE A 374 1.83 0.32 -5.59
CA ILE A 374 3.22 -0.17 -5.67
C ILE A 374 3.86 0.20 -7.01
N ILE A 375 3.14 -0.01 -8.13
CA ILE A 375 3.62 0.31 -9.48
C ILE A 375 3.82 1.82 -9.60
N ALA A 376 2.86 2.63 -9.16
CA ALA A 376 2.96 4.09 -9.18
C ALA A 376 4.18 4.59 -8.39
N ALA A 377 4.40 4.05 -7.18
CA ALA A 377 5.54 4.41 -6.34
C ALA A 377 6.87 4.02 -6.98
N PHE A 378 7.00 2.75 -7.39
CA PHE A 378 8.24 2.21 -7.94
C PHE A 378 8.62 2.91 -9.26
N TYR A 379 7.68 2.94 -10.22
CA TYR A 379 7.93 3.51 -11.53
C TYR A 379 7.97 5.04 -11.51
N GLY A 380 7.24 5.71 -10.61
CA GLY A 380 7.41 7.14 -10.33
C GLY A 380 8.86 7.47 -9.97
N GLY A 381 9.44 6.69 -9.06
CA GLY A 381 10.85 6.78 -8.68
C GLY A 381 11.81 6.54 -9.83
N GLU A 382 11.69 5.40 -10.49
CA GLU A 382 12.61 5.00 -11.54
C GLU A 382 12.56 5.98 -12.71
N LEU A 383 11.38 6.44 -13.13
CA LEU A 383 11.21 7.31 -14.30
C LEU A 383 11.78 8.72 -14.11
N VAL A 384 11.65 9.29 -12.91
CA VAL A 384 12.15 10.62 -12.52
C VAL A 384 13.68 10.61 -12.34
N TRP A 385 14.26 9.49 -11.92
CA TRP A 385 15.69 9.38 -11.63
C TRP A 385 16.51 8.71 -12.73
N ARG A 386 15.87 8.00 -13.68
CA ARG A 386 16.55 7.19 -14.71
C ARG A 386 17.68 7.90 -15.44
N GLU A 387 17.45 9.12 -15.89
CA GLU A 387 18.45 9.87 -16.66
C GLU A 387 19.69 10.21 -15.82
N ARG A 388 19.51 10.46 -14.52
CA ARG A 388 20.59 10.73 -13.58
C ARG A 388 21.34 9.45 -13.23
N ASP A 389 20.62 8.37 -12.99
CA ASP A 389 21.20 7.04 -12.72
C ASP A 389 22.06 6.56 -13.91
N ARG A 390 21.72 6.99 -15.13
CA ARG A 390 22.49 6.73 -16.36
C ARG A 390 23.48 7.82 -16.75
N LYS A 391 23.63 8.88 -15.94
CA LYS A 391 24.51 10.04 -16.21
C LYS A 391 24.23 10.75 -17.55
N MET A 392 22.97 10.74 -17.99
CA MET A 392 22.49 11.36 -19.24
C MET A 392 21.66 12.63 -19.00
N ASN A 393 21.41 13.01 -17.74
CA ASN A 393 20.57 14.15 -17.39
C ASN A 393 21.09 15.48 -17.96
N GLU A 394 22.40 15.66 -18.07
CA GLU A 394 22.99 16.88 -18.65
C GLU A 394 22.77 16.95 -20.17
N ILE A 395 22.94 15.83 -20.87
CA ILE A 395 22.71 15.72 -22.31
C ILE A 395 21.23 15.98 -22.64
N VAL A 396 20.33 15.33 -21.90
CA VAL A 396 18.88 15.51 -22.08
C VAL A 396 18.46 16.92 -21.67
N GLY A 397 19.07 17.49 -20.62
CA GLY A 397 18.81 18.83 -20.13
C GLY A 397 19.29 19.96 -21.05
N ALA A 398 20.30 19.70 -21.88
CA ALA A 398 20.82 20.64 -22.88
C ALA A 398 20.02 20.64 -24.18
N ALA A 399 19.07 19.71 -24.37
CA ALA A 399 18.24 19.67 -25.56
C ALA A 399 17.35 20.92 -25.66
N PRO A 400 17.23 21.56 -26.85
CA PRO A 400 16.44 22.77 -27.05
C PRO A 400 14.93 22.46 -27.13
N VAL A 401 14.39 21.86 -26.07
CA VAL A 401 13.00 21.38 -25.99
C VAL A 401 12.26 22.02 -24.80
N PRO A 402 11.00 22.43 -25.01
CA PRO A 402 10.16 22.98 -23.94
C PRO A 402 10.07 22.09 -22.70
N GLY A 403 9.90 22.72 -21.54
CA GLY A 403 9.61 22.12 -20.23
C GLY A 403 8.70 20.90 -20.29
N TRP A 404 7.50 21.14 -20.80
CA TRP A 404 6.38 20.21 -20.70
C TRP A 404 6.60 18.95 -21.55
N ILE A 405 7.39 19.02 -22.64
CA ILE A 405 7.76 17.87 -23.47
C ILE A 405 8.66 16.90 -22.69
N MET A 406 9.36 17.37 -21.65
CA MET A 406 10.17 16.50 -20.80
C MET A 406 9.38 15.93 -19.61
N THR A 407 8.44 16.70 -19.05
CA THR A 407 7.73 16.31 -17.82
C THR A 407 6.43 15.56 -18.10
N VAL A 408 5.57 16.06 -18.99
CA VAL A 408 4.22 15.52 -19.23
C VAL A 408 4.26 14.09 -19.80
N PRO A 409 5.13 13.74 -20.76
CA PRO A 409 5.24 12.35 -21.21
C PRO A 409 5.58 11.34 -20.12
N LYS A 410 6.34 11.75 -19.10
CA LYS A 410 6.67 10.87 -17.97
C LYS A 410 5.45 10.59 -17.10
N ILE A 411 4.70 11.64 -16.79
CA ILE A 411 3.45 11.55 -16.02
C ILE A 411 2.44 10.66 -16.77
N LEU A 412 2.21 10.95 -18.06
CA LEU A 412 1.29 10.19 -18.89
C LEU A 412 1.74 8.73 -19.10
N ALA A 413 3.04 8.46 -19.19
CA ALA A 413 3.52 7.09 -19.31
C ALA A 413 3.15 6.25 -18.09
N ILE A 414 3.33 6.77 -16.87
CA ILE A 414 2.92 6.08 -15.64
C ILE A 414 1.40 5.89 -15.62
N PHE A 415 0.64 6.95 -15.87
CA PHE A 415 -0.83 6.87 -15.95
C PHE A 415 -1.32 5.80 -16.93
N LEU A 416 -0.79 5.77 -18.16
CA LEU A 416 -1.18 4.79 -19.18
C LEU A 416 -0.81 3.36 -18.76
N ILE A 417 0.26 3.16 -18.01
CA ILE A 417 0.63 1.84 -17.51
C ILE A 417 -0.30 1.39 -16.39
N LEU A 418 -0.68 2.29 -15.49
CA LEU A 418 -1.69 1.98 -14.49
C LEU A 418 -3.05 1.66 -15.15
N LEU A 419 -3.37 2.33 -16.26
CA LEU A 419 -4.55 2.00 -17.06
C LEU A 419 -4.43 0.59 -17.70
N VAL A 420 -3.26 0.21 -18.21
CA VAL A 420 -3.02 -1.18 -18.67
C VAL A 420 -3.19 -2.20 -17.55
N VAL A 421 -2.74 -1.88 -16.33
CA VAL A 421 -2.92 -2.73 -15.14
C VAL A 421 -4.41 -2.86 -14.80
N ASN A 422 -5.18 -1.76 -14.77
CA ASN A 422 -6.63 -1.81 -14.56
C ASN A 422 -7.37 -2.60 -15.65
N LEU A 423 -6.96 -2.48 -16.92
CA LEU A 423 -7.51 -3.31 -17.99
C LEU A 423 -7.19 -4.79 -17.78
N SER A 424 -6.00 -5.15 -17.30
CA SER A 424 -5.69 -6.53 -16.95
C SER A 424 -6.55 -7.06 -15.79
N ALA A 425 -6.90 -6.18 -14.85
CA ALA A 425 -7.82 -6.48 -13.76
C ALA A 425 -9.23 -6.79 -14.31
N MET A 426 -9.77 -5.92 -15.17
CA MET A 426 -11.04 -6.15 -15.86
C MET A 426 -11.04 -7.48 -16.63
N VAL A 427 -9.98 -7.79 -17.36
CA VAL A 427 -9.86 -9.08 -18.07
C VAL A 427 -9.89 -10.25 -17.10
N THR A 428 -9.28 -10.13 -15.91
CA THR A 428 -9.30 -11.18 -14.88
C THR A 428 -10.71 -11.44 -14.38
N GLY A 429 -11.48 -10.40 -14.05
CA GLY A 429 -12.88 -10.53 -13.64
C GLY A 429 -13.76 -11.14 -14.73
N LEU A 430 -13.62 -10.68 -15.98
CA LEU A 430 -14.37 -11.24 -17.12
C LEU A 430 -14.05 -12.71 -17.37
N LEU A 431 -12.79 -13.12 -17.23
CA LEU A 431 -12.38 -14.51 -17.35
C LEU A 431 -12.98 -15.36 -16.22
N TYR A 432 -12.95 -14.87 -14.98
CA TYR A 432 -13.60 -15.54 -13.84
C TYR A 432 -15.10 -15.75 -14.10
N GLN A 433 -15.84 -14.68 -14.45
CA GLN A 433 -17.27 -14.77 -14.74
C GLN A 433 -17.58 -15.71 -15.91
N SER A 434 -16.71 -15.75 -16.93
CA SER A 434 -16.87 -16.67 -18.07
C SER A 434 -16.66 -18.14 -17.66
N VAL A 435 -15.71 -18.41 -16.77
CA VAL A 435 -15.42 -19.77 -16.27
C VAL A 435 -16.48 -20.23 -15.27
N SER A 436 -16.95 -19.34 -14.40
CA SER A 436 -17.95 -19.62 -13.38
C SER A 436 -19.39 -19.62 -13.90
N GLY A 437 -19.61 -19.39 -15.20
CA GLY A 437 -20.92 -19.49 -15.83
C GLY A 437 -21.87 -18.33 -15.47
N ALA A 438 -21.35 -17.11 -15.33
CA ALA A 438 -22.17 -15.93 -15.04
C ALA A 438 -23.20 -15.66 -16.17
N PRO A 439 -24.42 -15.22 -15.81
CA PRO A 439 -25.50 -14.97 -16.77
C PRO A 439 -25.24 -13.75 -17.65
N GLU A 440 -24.55 -12.74 -17.10
CA GLU A 440 -24.15 -11.52 -17.79
C GLU A 440 -22.72 -11.13 -17.39
N LEU A 441 -21.92 -10.71 -18.36
CA LEU A 441 -20.56 -10.22 -18.13
C LEU A 441 -20.51 -8.72 -17.75
N GLY A 442 -21.58 -7.97 -18.01
CA GLY A 442 -21.68 -6.56 -17.60
C GLY A 442 -20.55 -5.66 -18.09
N ILE A 443 -20.09 -5.78 -19.35
CA ILE A 443 -18.94 -5.01 -19.87
C ILE A 443 -19.13 -3.49 -19.69
N GLY A 444 -20.37 -3.00 -19.86
CA GLY A 444 -20.71 -1.60 -19.59
C GLY A 444 -20.43 -1.19 -18.15
N ALA A 445 -20.78 -2.05 -17.18
CA ALA A 445 -20.52 -1.85 -15.77
C ALA A 445 -19.01 -1.87 -15.44
N TYR A 446 -18.22 -2.76 -16.05
CA TYR A 446 -16.76 -2.69 -15.90
C TYR A 446 -16.18 -1.36 -16.38
N LEU A 447 -16.70 -0.80 -17.47
CA LEU A 447 -16.21 0.49 -17.97
C LEU A 447 -16.65 1.66 -17.08
N SER A 448 -17.92 1.68 -16.66
CA SER A 448 -18.52 2.80 -15.93
C SER A 448 -18.24 2.77 -14.43
N TRP A 449 -18.32 1.60 -13.79
CA TRP A 449 -18.15 1.42 -12.34
C TRP A 449 -16.70 1.20 -11.93
N PHE A 450 -15.85 0.72 -12.84
CA PHE A 450 -14.45 0.42 -12.55
C PHE A 450 -13.44 1.22 -13.38
N ILE A 451 -13.34 1.00 -14.69
CA ILE A 451 -12.23 1.56 -15.50
C ILE A 451 -12.22 3.09 -15.49
N PHE A 452 -13.37 3.74 -15.67
CA PHE A 452 -13.44 5.21 -15.67
C PHE A 452 -13.09 5.81 -14.29
N PRO A 453 -13.73 5.37 -13.18
CA PRO A 453 -13.32 5.72 -11.82
C PRO A 453 -11.82 5.48 -11.54
N ALA A 454 -11.32 4.29 -11.87
CA ALA A 454 -9.95 3.87 -11.60
C ALA A 454 -8.92 4.63 -12.45
N ALA A 455 -9.29 5.12 -13.64
CA ALA A 455 -8.41 5.97 -14.44
C ALA A 455 -8.16 7.32 -13.75
N ILE A 456 -9.20 7.93 -13.15
CA ILE A 456 -9.03 9.18 -12.41
C ILE A 456 -8.14 8.95 -11.19
N GLU A 457 -8.41 7.89 -10.41
CA GLU A 457 -7.59 7.51 -9.26
C GLU A 457 -6.14 7.20 -9.65
N ALA A 458 -5.92 6.51 -10.78
CA ALA A 458 -4.60 6.25 -11.34
C ALA A 458 -3.85 7.55 -11.71
N MET A 459 -4.56 8.59 -12.17
CA MET A 459 -3.94 9.89 -12.42
C MET A 459 -3.57 10.61 -11.12
N LEU A 460 -4.43 10.56 -10.11
CA LEU A 460 -4.16 11.13 -8.78
C LEU A 460 -2.94 10.45 -8.14
N ILE A 461 -2.91 9.13 -8.10
CA ILE A 461 -1.81 8.38 -7.49
C ILE A 461 -0.48 8.59 -8.24
N THR A 462 -0.54 8.69 -9.58
CA THR A 462 0.64 9.05 -10.40
C THR A 462 1.15 10.44 -10.05
N THR A 463 0.23 11.39 -9.86
CA THR A 463 0.57 12.79 -9.55
C THR A 463 1.27 12.90 -8.21
N ILE A 464 0.71 12.32 -7.15
CA ILE A 464 1.33 12.37 -5.82
C ILE A 464 2.67 11.63 -5.80
N ALA A 465 2.77 10.47 -6.45
CA ALA A 465 4.01 9.70 -6.54
C ALA A 465 5.14 10.51 -7.20
N ILE A 466 4.88 11.15 -8.34
CA ILE A 466 5.87 11.98 -9.04
C ILE A 466 6.19 13.24 -8.24
N PHE A 467 5.18 13.88 -7.64
CA PHE A 467 5.37 15.09 -6.84
C PHE A 467 6.33 14.85 -5.66
N LEU A 468 6.07 13.81 -4.86
CA LEU A 468 6.96 13.41 -3.76
C LEU A 468 8.36 13.05 -4.25
N GLN A 469 8.46 12.43 -5.43
CA GLN A 469 9.75 12.09 -6.03
C GLN A 469 10.57 13.30 -6.45
N ILE A 470 9.94 14.37 -6.90
CA ILE A 470 10.63 15.61 -7.32
C ILE A 470 11.16 16.37 -6.12
N LEU A 471 10.41 16.37 -5.01
CA LEU A 471 10.83 16.97 -3.74
C LEU A 471 11.97 16.19 -3.08
N SER A 472 12.04 14.88 -3.33
CA SER A 472 13.02 14.01 -2.72
C SER A 472 14.48 14.31 -3.17
N PRO A 473 15.46 14.24 -2.24
CA PRO A 473 16.87 14.42 -2.54
C PRO A 473 17.53 13.22 -3.24
N ASN A 474 16.94 12.03 -3.13
CA ASN A 474 17.36 10.81 -3.82
C ASN A 474 16.16 9.88 -4.02
N LYS A 475 16.29 8.89 -4.91
CA LYS A 475 15.14 8.07 -5.29
C LYS A 475 14.52 7.26 -4.15
N TYR A 476 15.36 6.84 -3.21
CA TYR A 476 14.96 6.04 -2.06
C TYR A 476 14.17 6.86 -1.04
N VAL A 477 14.54 8.12 -0.82
CA VAL A 477 13.75 9.04 0.01
C VAL A 477 12.38 9.24 -0.60
N GLY A 478 12.29 9.39 -1.92
CA GLY A 478 10.99 9.56 -2.57
C GLY A 478 10.08 8.32 -2.45
N TRP A 479 10.61 7.11 -2.58
CA TRP A 479 9.85 5.88 -2.23
C TRP A 479 9.44 5.86 -0.75
N GLY A 480 10.34 6.25 0.15
CA GLY A 480 10.05 6.39 1.57
C GLY A 480 8.95 7.40 1.86
N LEU A 481 8.89 8.52 1.13
CA LEU A 481 7.84 9.54 1.27
C LEU A 481 6.47 9.04 0.78
N ILE A 482 6.42 8.25 -0.29
CA ILE A 482 5.16 7.64 -0.75
C ILE A 482 4.65 6.63 0.27
N LEU A 483 5.55 5.80 0.82
CA LEU A 483 5.21 4.91 1.92
C LEU A 483 4.78 5.69 3.17
N ALA A 484 5.46 6.79 3.50
CA ALA A 484 5.09 7.68 4.60
C ALA A 484 3.69 8.24 4.41
N TRP A 485 3.39 8.72 3.21
CA TRP A 485 2.07 9.23 2.86
C TRP A 485 1.01 8.13 3.02
N PHE A 486 1.25 6.91 2.53
CA PHE A 486 0.34 5.78 2.70
C PHE A 486 0.09 5.46 4.19
N LEU A 487 1.15 5.30 4.98
CA LEU A 487 1.05 5.01 6.41
C LEU A 487 0.40 6.16 7.19
N LEU A 488 0.67 7.41 6.81
CA LEU A 488 0.07 8.59 7.43
C LEU A 488 -1.43 8.66 7.17
N ASN A 489 -1.91 8.25 5.98
CA ASN A 489 -3.36 8.19 5.73
C ASN A 489 -4.03 7.15 6.64
N ILE A 490 -3.39 5.99 6.84
CA ILE A 490 -3.88 4.98 7.80
C ILE A 490 -3.91 5.60 9.20
N LEU A 491 -2.81 6.21 9.64
CA LEU A 491 -2.71 6.85 10.94
C LEU A 491 -3.80 7.92 11.15
N LEU A 492 -3.98 8.82 10.18
CA LEU A 492 -4.96 9.90 10.24
C LEU A 492 -6.39 9.37 10.28
N ALA A 493 -6.71 8.37 9.45
CA ALA A 493 -8.03 7.74 9.47
C ALA A 493 -8.33 7.14 10.85
N ASN A 494 -7.35 6.45 11.45
CA ASN A 494 -7.44 5.92 12.81
C ASN A 494 -7.20 6.98 13.91
N LEU A 495 -7.04 8.26 13.60
CA LEU A 495 -7.06 9.37 14.57
C LEU A 495 -8.41 10.12 14.52
N GLY A 496 -9.40 9.55 13.83
CA GLY A 496 -10.70 10.20 13.60
C GLY A 496 -10.69 11.21 12.45
N PHE A 497 -9.55 11.41 11.78
CA PHE A 497 -9.45 12.26 10.59
C PHE A 497 -9.92 11.51 9.33
N THR A 498 -11.23 11.24 9.24
CA THR A 498 -11.83 10.42 8.16
C THR A 498 -12.49 11.23 7.04
N SER A 499 -12.47 12.56 7.10
CA SER A 499 -13.20 13.36 6.10
C SER A 499 -12.59 13.23 4.71
N PRO A 500 -13.39 12.97 3.67
CA PRO A 500 -12.91 12.90 2.30
C PRO A 500 -12.44 14.26 1.74
N LEU A 501 -12.73 15.37 2.44
CA LEU A 501 -12.34 16.73 2.02
C LEU A 501 -10.84 17.02 2.15
N TYR A 502 -10.15 16.43 3.13
CA TYR A 502 -8.71 16.62 3.33
C TYR A 502 -7.89 15.35 3.07
N THR A 503 -8.54 14.19 2.95
CA THR A 503 -7.88 12.93 2.61
C THR A 503 -7.63 12.88 1.11
N TYR A 504 -6.37 12.94 0.68
CA TYR A 504 -6.02 13.01 -0.75
C TYR A 504 -6.61 11.83 -1.53
N ALA A 505 -7.31 12.14 -2.64
CA ALA A 505 -8.07 11.18 -3.44
C ALA A 505 -9.22 10.49 -2.69
N GLY A 506 -9.60 11.00 -1.52
CA GLY A 506 -10.76 10.55 -0.74
C GLY A 506 -12.07 10.89 -1.45
N SER A 507 -12.99 9.94 -1.43
CA SER A 507 -14.34 10.11 -1.98
C SER A 507 -15.32 9.21 -1.23
N PRO A 508 -16.62 9.54 -1.21
CA PRO A 508 -17.65 8.66 -0.66
C PRO A 508 -17.63 7.30 -1.35
N ASN A 509 -17.88 6.23 -0.58
CA ASN A 509 -17.99 4.90 -1.12
C ASN A 509 -19.22 4.79 -2.04
N VAL A 510 -19.06 4.08 -3.16
CA VAL A 510 -20.15 3.78 -4.09
C VAL A 510 -20.49 2.31 -3.90
N PRO A 511 -21.58 1.97 -3.19
CA PRO A 511 -22.00 0.59 -3.05
C PRO A 511 -22.38 0.07 -4.44
N LEU A 512 -21.67 -0.95 -4.90
CA LEU A 512 -21.98 -1.62 -6.15
C LEU A 512 -23.02 -2.69 -5.87
N SER A 513 -24.08 -2.73 -6.68
CA SER A 513 -25.12 -3.74 -6.60
C SER A 513 -25.64 -4.02 -8.00
N ASP A 514 -25.90 -5.29 -8.30
CA ASP A 514 -26.60 -5.66 -9.54
C ASP A 514 -28.10 -5.36 -9.45
N LEU A 515 -28.61 -5.08 -8.25
CA LEU A 515 -30.04 -4.81 -8.00
C LEU A 515 -30.38 -3.31 -8.03
N VAL A 516 -29.41 -2.42 -7.76
CA VAL A 516 -29.67 -0.98 -7.57
C VAL A 516 -28.71 -0.16 -8.45
N ASP A 517 -29.24 0.83 -9.17
CA ASP A 517 -28.42 1.73 -9.98
C ASP A 517 -27.50 2.59 -9.09
N PRO A 518 -26.16 2.49 -9.25
CA PRO A 518 -25.22 3.31 -8.48
C PRO A 518 -25.16 4.78 -8.91
N ALA A 519 -25.86 5.19 -9.99
CA ALA A 519 -25.74 6.53 -10.59
C ALA A 519 -25.77 7.71 -9.60
N PRO A 520 -26.68 7.79 -8.62
CA PRO A 520 -26.67 8.93 -7.70
C PRO A 520 -25.47 8.94 -6.74
N PHE A 521 -24.93 7.77 -6.36
CA PHE A 521 -23.68 7.69 -5.59
C PHE A 521 -22.47 8.06 -6.45
N LEU A 522 -22.48 7.67 -7.73
CA LEU A 522 -21.44 8.02 -8.70
C LEU A 522 -21.32 9.53 -8.91
N TRP A 523 -22.43 10.28 -8.89
CA TRP A 523 -22.39 11.74 -9.01
C TRP A 523 -21.64 12.41 -7.85
N GLY A 524 -21.96 12.04 -6.61
CA GLY A 524 -21.23 12.52 -5.43
C GLY A 524 -19.75 12.17 -5.51
N ASN A 525 -19.44 10.93 -5.89
CA ASN A 525 -18.07 10.46 -6.09
C ASN A 525 -17.31 11.26 -7.17
N LEU A 526 -17.95 11.56 -8.30
CA LEU A 526 -17.35 12.31 -9.40
C LEU A 526 -17.00 13.74 -9.01
N ILE A 527 -17.84 14.43 -8.23
CA ILE A 527 -17.55 15.80 -7.76
C ILE A 527 -16.29 15.80 -6.89
N PHE A 528 -16.15 14.82 -5.98
CA PHE A 528 -14.91 14.63 -5.21
C PHE A 528 -13.69 14.37 -6.10
N LYS A 529 -13.86 13.57 -7.15
CA LYS A 529 -12.80 13.30 -8.13
C LYS A 529 -12.40 14.54 -8.92
N VAL A 530 -13.33 15.40 -9.28
CA VAL A 530 -13.04 16.71 -9.91
C VAL A 530 -12.31 17.62 -8.93
N TYR A 531 -12.77 17.71 -7.68
CA TYR A 531 -12.12 18.48 -6.62
C TYR A 531 -10.65 18.08 -6.43
N TRP A 532 -10.38 16.78 -6.26
CA TRP A 532 -9.01 16.27 -6.15
C TRP A 532 -8.23 16.34 -7.46
N GLY A 533 -8.89 16.26 -8.61
CA GLY A 533 -8.31 16.47 -9.93
C GLY A 533 -7.75 17.89 -10.10
N LEU A 534 -8.47 18.91 -9.62
CA LEU A 534 -7.97 20.29 -9.59
C LEU A 534 -6.74 20.43 -8.69
N PHE A 535 -6.76 19.81 -7.51
CA PHE A 535 -5.59 19.78 -6.64
C PHE A 535 -4.40 19.08 -7.29
N ALA A 536 -4.63 17.97 -8.00
CA ALA A 536 -3.59 17.26 -8.74
C ALA A 536 -2.98 18.14 -9.84
N ILE A 537 -3.77 18.95 -10.56
CA ILE A 537 -3.23 19.90 -11.54
C ILE A 537 -2.31 20.92 -10.87
N ILE A 538 -2.66 21.42 -9.67
CA ILE A 538 -1.79 22.31 -8.89
C ILE A 538 -0.46 21.62 -8.56
N LEU A 539 -0.51 20.37 -8.07
CA LEU A 539 0.69 19.59 -7.79
C LEU A 539 1.54 19.35 -9.05
N LEU A 540 0.91 19.06 -10.20
CA LEU A 540 1.61 18.87 -11.47
C LEU A 540 2.29 20.15 -11.96
N VAL A 541 1.66 21.31 -11.77
CA VAL A 541 2.29 22.61 -12.05
C VAL A 541 3.51 22.80 -11.16
N ILE A 542 3.40 22.58 -9.85
CA ILE A 542 4.52 22.71 -8.91
C ILE A 542 5.64 21.73 -9.28
N ALA A 543 5.30 20.47 -9.57
CA ALA A 543 6.22 19.44 -10.05
C ALA A 543 6.95 19.87 -11.32
N HIS A 544 6.24 20.47 -12.28
CA HIS A 544 6.82 20.99 -13.51
C HIS A 544 7.81 22.14 -13.25
N LEU A 545 7.49 23.07 -12.36
CA LEU A 545 8.34 24.21 -12.00
C LEU A 545 9.61 23.79 -11.24
N LEU A 546 9.48 22.79 -10.36
CA LEU A 546 10.56 22.25 -9.53
C LEU A 546 11.29 21.07 -10.17
N TRP A 547 11.01 20.78 -11.45
CA TRP A 547 11.63 19.66 -12.14
C TRP A 547 13.16 19.86 -12.23
N PRO A 548 13.97 18.84 -11.86
CA PRO A 548 15.42 18.93 -11.99
C PRO A 548 15.83 19.07 -13.46
N ARG A 549 16.58 20.14 -13.79
CA ARG A 549 17.12 20.40 -15.13
C ARG A 549 18.61 20.73 -15.04
N GLY A 550 19.43 20.06 -15.84
CA GLY A 550 20.87 20.29 -15.89
C GLY A 550 21.61 19.89 -14.60
N ALA A 551 22.53 20.75 -14.16
CA ALA A 551 23.42 20.52 -13.01
C ALA A 551 22.82 20.97 -11.65
N GLU A 552 21.67 21.63 -11.63
CA GLU A 552 21.01 22.09 -10.39
C GLU A 552 20.21 20.95 -9.74
N LEU A 553 20.86 20.21 -8.86
CA LEU A 553 20.32 18.95 -8.34
C LEU A 553 19.53 19.11 -7.04
N THR A 554 19.79 20.14 -6.23
CA THR A 554 19.17 20.26 -4.90
C THR A 554 17.90 21.10 -4.92
N LEU A 555 16.91 20.75 -4.08
CA LEU A 555 15.65 21.49 -3.98
C LEU A 555 15.83 22.99 -3.70
N PRO A 556 16.74 23.43 -2.79
CA PRO A 556 16.96 24.85 -2.53
C PRO A 556 17.46 25.62 -3.76
N GLN A 557 18.34 25.01 -4.58
CA GLN A 557 18.82 25.62 -5.82
C GLN A 557 17.67 25.83 -6.81
N ARG A 558 16.77 24.85 -6.93
CA ARG A 558 15.61 24.93 -7.83
C ARG A 558 14.62 26.02 -7.39
N VAL A 559 14.36 26.13 -6.09
CA VAL A 559 13.51 27.21 -5.53
C VAL A 559 14.16 28.58 -5.71
N PHE A 560 15.48 28.68 -5.47
CA PHE A 560 16.22 29.92 -5.67
C PHE A 560 16.19 30.39 -7.13
N ARG A 561 16.33 29.46 -8.08
CA ARG A 561 16.17 29.77 -9.52
C ARG A 561 14.82 30.40 -9.81
N LEU A 562 13.71 29.80 -9.34
CA LEU A 562 12.37 30.34 -9.55
C LEU A 562 12.20 31.75 -8.96
N LYS A 563 12.78 32.00 -7.79
CA LYS A 563 12.80 33.34 -7.18
C LYS A 563 13.55 34.35 -8.04
N ARG A 564 14.66 33.95 -8.67
CA ARG A 564 15.51 34.82 -9.50
C ARG A 564 14.96 35.03 -10.92
N SER A 565 14.43 34.00 -11.56
CA SER A 565 13.92 34.05 -12.94
C SER A 565 12.48 34.56 -13.03
N GLY A 566 11.79 34.66 -11.90
CA GLY A 566 10.35 34.88 -11.86
C GLY A 566 9.56 33.62 -12.17
N LEU A 567 8.29 33.62 -11.73
CA LEU A 567 7.36 32.54 -12.01
C LEU A 567 6.81 32.66 -13.45
N PRO A 568 6.75 31.57 -14.23
CA PRO A 568 6.23 31.61 -15.58
C PRO A 568 4.71 31.82 -15.57
N ARG A 569 4.23 32.81 -16.34
CA ARG A 569 2.82 33.28 -16.33
C ARG A 569 1.79 32.18 -16.57
N VAL A 570 2.02 31.31 -17.54
CA VAL A 570 1.03 30.30 -17.96
C VAL A 570 0.84 29.22 -16.89
N PRO A 571 1.88 28.51 -16.41
CA PRO A 571 1.73 27.55 -15.31
C PRO A 571 1.12 28.18 -14.05
N THR A 572 1.50 29.40 -13.69
CA THR A 572 0.92 30.07 -12.51
C THR A 572 -0.55 30.42 -12.68
N ALA A 573 -0.97 30.85 -13.87
CA ALA A 573 -2.37 31.14 -14.15
C ALA A 573 -3.22 29.87 -14.05
N ILE A 574 -2.72 28.74 -14.58
CA ILE A 574 -3.39 27.43 -14.46
C ILE A 574 -3.56 27.06 -12.97
N ALA A 575 -2.50 27.13 -12.18
CA ALA A 575 -2.58 26.82 -10.74
C ALA A 575 -3.56 27.75 -10.00
N ALA A 576 -3.58 29.05 -10.32
CA ALA A 576 -4.49 30.01 -9.71
C ALA A 576 -5.95 29.73 -10.04
N VAL A 577 -6.26 29.46 -11.32
CA VAL A 577 -7.63 29.09 -11.75
C VAL A 577 -8.08 27.78 -11.09
N CYS A 578 -7.21 26.77 -11.06
CA CYS A 578 -7.51 25.50 -10.37
C CYS A 578 -7.74 25.70 -8.87
N ALA A 579 -6.96 26.56 -8.21
CA ALA A 579 -7.14 26.86 -6.78
C ALA A 579 -8.48 27.55 -6.50
N LEU A 580 -8.89 28.51 -7.34
CA LEU A 580 -10.20 29.17 -7.22
C LEU A 580 -11.36 28.20 -7.45
N ALA A 581 -11.27 27.37 -8.50
CA ALA A 581 -12.28 26.35 -8.78
C ALA A 581 -12.36 25.30 -7.66
N MET A 582 -11.22 24.90 -7.09
CA MET A 582 -11.14 23.97 -5.97
C MET A 582 -11.75 24.56 -4.70
N ALA A 583 -11.53 25.84 -4.42
CA ALA A 583 -12.16 26.52 -3.29
C ALA A 583 -13.70 26.57 -3.45
N GLY A 584 -14.20 26.85 -4.66
CA GLY A 584 -15.63 26.83 -4.97
C GLY A 584 -16.27 25.45 -4.77
N LEU A 585 -15.67 24.40 -5.36
CA LEU A 585 -16.13 23.02 -5.19
C LEU A 585 -16.01 22.54 -3.75
N GLY A 586 -14.92 22.89 -3.05
CA GLY A 586 -14.72 22.54 -1.64
C GLY A 586 -15.79 23.17 -0.75
N SER A 587 -16.19 24.41 -1.03
CA SER A 587 -17.28 25.09 -0.31
C SER A 587 -18.62 24.38 -0.52
N TYR A 588 -18.91 23.98 -1.77
CA TYR A 588 -20.10 23.20 -2.09
C TYR A 588 -20.12 21.84 -1.38
N LEU A 589 -19.01 21.10 -1.42
CA LEU A 589 -18.89 19.80 -0.76
C LEU A 589 -19.00 19.93 0.76
N TYR A 590 -18.40 20.96 1.35
CA TYR A 590 -18.51 21.25 2.79
C TYR A 590 -19.97 21.52 3.18
N TYR A 591 -20.68 22.34 2.41
CA TYR A 591 -22.10 22.61 2.64
C TYR A 591 -22.95 21.34 2.51
N ASN A 592 -22.70 20.51 1.50
CA ASN A 592 -23.42 19.27 1.32
C ASN A 592 -23.19 18.27 2.47
N ILE A 593 -21.96 18.15 2.96
CA ILE A 593 -21.60 17.13 3.95
C ILE A 593 -21.91 17.56 5.39
N ASN A 594 -21.70 18.84 5.71
CA ASN A 594 -21.80 19.31 7.10
C ASN A 594 -23.06 20.14 7.39
N VAL A 595 -23.77 20.62 6.37
CA VAL A 595 -24.97 21.45 6.55
C VAL A 595 -26.23 20.74 6.08
N LEU A 596 -26.21 20.16 4.87
CA LEU A 596 -27.36 19.40 4.34
C LEU A 596 -27.47 17.99 4.92
N ASN A 597 -26.34 17.38 5.24
CA ASN A 597 -26.25 16.04 5.79
C ASN A 597 -25.58 16.06 7.17
N THR A 598 -25.79 15.02 7.95
CA THR A 598 -25.14 14.78 9.24
C THR A 598 -23.86 13.98 9.06
N TYR A 599 -22.73 14.67 8.91
CA TYR A 599 -21.43 14.03 9.01
C TYR A 599 -21.09 13.70 10.46
N ARG A 600 -20.89 12.41 10.74
CA ARG A 600 -20.42 11.90 12.04
C ARG A 600 -19.03 11.31 11.85
N ASN A 601 -18.06 11.80 12.61
CA ASN A 601 -16.74 11.18 12.71
C ASN A 601 -16.78 9.98 13.68
N SER A 602 -15.66 9.28 13.86
CA SER A 602 -15.57 8.13 14.77
C SER A 602 -15.98 8.49 16.19
N ASP A 603 -15.45 9.59 16.74
CA ASP A 603 -15.76 10.05 18.09
C ASP A 603 -17.27 10.36 18.27
N ALA A 604 -17.91 10.98 17.28
CA ALA A 604 -19.34 11.24 17.31
C ALA A 604 -20.16 9.94 17.22
N GLN A 605 -19.69 8.95 16.46
CA GLN A 605 -20.32 7.64 16.39
C GLN A 605 -20.18 6.89 17.71
N GLU A 606 -19.01 6.94 18.34
CA GLU A 606 -18.75 6.33 19.64
C GLU A 606 -19.56 7.00 20.75
N ALA A 607 -19.60 8.33 20.79
CA ALA A 607 -20.44 9.08 21.74
C ALA A 607 -21.91 8.71 21.59
N ARG A 608 -22.39 8.47 20.37
CA ARG A 608 -23.76 8.03 20.09
C ARG A 608 -24.02 6.60 20.56
N ILE A 609 -23.06 5.69 20.40
CA ILE A 609 -23.15 4.32 20.93
C ILE A 609 -23.15 4.35 22.46
N ALA A 610 -22.26 5.13 23.07
CA ALA A 610 -22.19 5.29 24.52
C ALA A 610 -23.46 5.94 25.10
N GLU A 611 -24.04 6.92 24.40
CA GLU A 611 -25.31 7.51 24.79
C GLU A 611 -26.47 6.51 24.67
N TYR A 612 -26.50 5.73 23.59
CA TYR A 612 -27.46 4.64 23.42
C TYR A 612 -27.34 3.63 24.57
N GLU A 613 -26.12 3.20 24.90
CA GLU A 613 -25.86 2.29 26.01
C GLU A 613 -26.33 2.90 27.34
N ARG A 614 -25.89 4.12 27.69
CA ARG A 614 -26.32 4.78 28.94
C ARG A 614 -27.83 4.93 29.08
N ARG A 615 -28.54 5.20 27.99
CA ARG A 615 -30.00 5.38 28.01
C ARG A 615 -30.76 4.06 28.16
N PHE A 616 -30.26 2.98 27.54
CA PHE A 616 -31.00 1.72 27.40
C PHE A 616 -30.42 0.54 28.20
N LEU A 617 -29.24 0.68 28.83
CA LEU A 617 -28.60 -0.39 29.63
C LEU A 617 -29.50 -0.89 30.77
N GLN A 618 -30.32 -0.01 31.35
CA GLN A 618 -31.31 -0.37 32.37
C GLN A 618 -32.32 -1.45 31.93
N TYR A 619 -32.45 -1.70 30.62
CA TYR A 619 -33.36 -2.68 30.04
C TYR A 619 -32.67 -4.00 29.65
N GLU A 620 -31.37 -4.16 29.92
CA GLU A 620 -30.59 -5.35 29.54
C GLU A 620 -31.10 -6.65 30.19
N GLU A 621 -31.46 -6.59 31.48
CA GLU A 621 -31.90 -7.76 32.25
C GLU A 621 -33.42 -8.02 32.15
N LEU A 622 -34.17 -7.20 31.41
CA LEU A 622 -35.62 -7.39 31.31
C LEU A 622 -35.97 -8.68 30.57
N ALA A 623 -36.90 -9.45 31.14
CA ALA A 623 -37.49 -10.60 30.47
C ALA A 623 -38.14 -10.17 29.14
N GLN A 624 -37.64 -10.72 28.03
CA GLN A 624 -38.19 -10.51 26.68
C GLN A 624 -38.57 -11.85 26.06
N PRO A 625 -39.64 -11.89 25.25
CA PRO A 625 -40.03 -13.12 24.57
C PRO A 625 -39.01 -13.47 23.48
N ALA A 626 -38.79 -14.76 23.26
CA ALA A 626 -37.96 -15.25 22.18
C ALA A 626 -38.73 -15.22 20.85
N ILE A 627 -38.04 -14.83 19.78
CA ILE A 627 -38.58 -14.93 18.41
C ILE A 627 -38.45 -16.39 17.96
N THR A 628 -39.59 -17.08 17.78
CA THR A 628 -39.59 -18.48 17.30
C THR A 628 -39.68 -18.57 15.79
N ASP A 629 -40.47 -17.68 15.18
CA ASP A 629 -40.73 -17.67 13.76
C ASP A 629 -40.70 -16.26 13.22
N VAL A 630 -40.12 -16.13 12.04
CA VAL A 630 -40.01 -14.88 11.30
C VAL A 630 -40.55 -15.12 9.90
N THR A 631 -41.56 -14.36 9.51
CA THR A 631 -42.05 -14.34 8.14
C THR A 631 -42.03 -12.91 7.64
N PHE A 632 -41.39 -12.68 6.51
CA PHE A 632 -41.33 -11.39 5.85
C PHE A 632 -41.76 -11.53 4.40
N ASP A 633 -42.61 -10.62 3.96
CA ASP A 633 -42.85 -10.31 2.56
C ASP A 633 -42.14 -8.98 2.26
N VAL A 634 -41.20 -9.01 1.32
CA VAL A 634 -40.29 -7.89 1.06
C VAL A 634 -40.43 -7.47 -0.39
N ASP A 635 -41.10 -6.35 -0.59
CA ASP A 635 -41.21 -5.68 -1.88
C ASP A 635 -40.05 -4.69 -2.06
N LEU A 636 -39.17 -5.00 -3.01
CA LEU A 636 -38.04 -4.13 -3.37
C LEU A 636 -38.42 -3.24 -4.56
N TYR A 637 -38.22 -1.93 -4.41
CA TYR A 637 -38.36 -0.93 -5.46
C TYR A 637 -37.01 -0.21 -5.68
N PRO A 638 -36.05 -0.84 -6.39
CA PRO A 638 -34.69 -0.32 -6.49
C PRO A 638 -34.56 1.06 -7.13
N GLU A 639 -35.37 1.35 -8.15
CA GLU A 639 -35.36 2.66 -8.85
C GLU A 639 -35.76 3.81 -7.90
N GLU A 640 -36.67 3.53 -6.98
CA GLU A 640 -37.14 4.47 -5.96
C GLU A 640 -36.26 4.44 -4.69
N ARG A 641 -35.29 3.52 -4.63
CA ARG A 641 -34.47 3.24 -3.42
C ARG A 641 -35.33 2.96 -2.20
N ARG A 642 -36.44 2.27 -2.42
CA ARG A 642 -37.46 2.00 -1.43
C ARG A 642 -37.62 0.49 -1.28
N MET A 643 -37.84 0.08 -0.05
CA MET A 643 -38.23 -1.29 0.29
C MET A 643 -39.48 -1.17 1.15
N MET A 644 -40.49 -1.98 0.85
CA MET A 644 -41.63 -2.22 1.73
C MET A 644 -41.47 -3.61 2.32
N VAL A 645 -41.62 -3.70 3.64
CA VAL A 645 -41.55 -4.96 4.36
C VAL A 645 -42.86 -5.13 5.10
N ASP A 646 -43.62 -6.14 4.75
CA ASP A 646 -44.69 -6.67 5.59
C ASP A 646 -44.11 -7.87 6.33
N GLY A 647 -44.31 -7.93 7.65
CA GLY A 647 -43.61 -8.88 8.48
C GLY A 647 -44.42 -9.31 9.68
N ARG A 648 -44.28 -10.57 10.04
CA ARG A 648 -44.82 -11.11 11.28
C ARG A 648 -43.74 -11.87 12.04
N TYR A 649 -43.63 -11.52 13.31
CA TYR A 649 -42.90 -12.32 14.30
C TYR A 649 -43.87 -13.14 15.13
N LEU A 650 -43.52 -14.39 15.39
CA LEU A 650 -44.12 -15.17 16.47
C LEU A 650 -43.22 -15.08 17.69
N LEU A 651 -43.76 -14.55 18.77
CA LEU A 651 -43.06 -14.34 20.03
C LEU A 651 -43.56 -15.37 21.05
N ARG A 652 -42.63 -16.05 21.73
CA ARG A 652 -42.93 -16.99 22.82
C ARG A 652 -42.24 -16.53 24.09
N ASN A 653 -43.01 -16.37 25.16
CA ASN A 653 -42.43 -16.12 26.48
C ASN A 653 -41.91 -17.45 27.05
N ASP A 654 -40.59 -17.61 27.04
CA ASP A 654 -39.88 -18.75 27.62
C ASP A 654 -39.40 -18.48 29.06
N THR A 655 -39.81 -17.35 29.65
CA THR A 655 -39.48 -16.95 31.02
C THR A 655 -40.64 -17.24 31.99
N ASP A 656 -40.33 -17.37 33.28
CA ASP A 656 -41.33 -17.56 34.34
C ASP A 656 -42.02 -16.25 34.76
N GLU A 657 -41.59 -15.11 34.20
CA GLU A 657 -42.12 -13.78 34.51
C GLU A 657 -43.20 -13.34 33.51
N VAL A 658 -44.19 -12.58 34.00
CA VAL A 658 -45.21 -11.97 33.12
C VAL A 658 -44.62 -10.74 32.44
N ILE A 659 -44.54 -10.76 31.12
CA ILE A 659 -44.01 -9.65 30.32
C ILE A 659 -45.14 -8.63 30.07
N GLU A 660 -45.13 -7.53 30.82
CA GLU A 660 -46.13 -6.46 30.70
C GLU A 660 -45.77 -5.42 29.61
N THR A 661 -44.49 -5.24 29.30
CA THR A 661 -44.00 -4.26 28.31
C THR A 661 -43.02 -4.92 27.34
N LEU A 662 -43.29 -4.77 26.04
CA LEU A 662 -42.40 -5.26 24.98
C LEU A 662 -41.60 -4.10 24.38
N HIS A 663 -40.28 -4.16 24.48
CA HIS A 663 -39.39 -3.20 23.85
C HIS A 663 -39.09 -3.60 22.41
N VAL A 664 -39.41 -2.72 21.45
CA VAL A 664 -39.10 -2.92 20.03
C VAL A 664 -38.00 -1.97 19.63
N ARG A 665 -36.86 -2.51 19.17
CA ARG A 665 -35.73 -1.69 18.73
C ARG A 665 -35.97 -1.19 17.31
N GLN A 666 -35.93 0.13 17.13
CA GLN A 666 -35.81 0.74 15.83
C GLN A 666 -34.36 0.66 15.34
N THR A 667 -34.11 -0.17 14.33
CA THR A 667 -32.75 -0.45 13.84
C THR A 667 -32.18 0.69 12.97
N SER A 668 -33.03 1.51 12.35
CA SER A 668 -32.62 2.65 11.54
C SER A 668 -33.44 3.89 11.89
N GLU A 669 -32.76 5.04 12.09
CA GLU A 669 -33.40 6.34 12.31
C GLU A 669 -34.27 6.76 11.11
N ASP A 670 -33.94 6.26 9.92
CA ASP A 670 -34.61 6.60 8.66
C ASP A 670 -35.75 5.61 8.31
N ALA A 671 -35.93 4.53 9.08
CA ALA A 671 -37.02 3.58 8.84
C ALA A 671 -38.33 4.14 9.38
N GLU A 672 -39.31 4.34 8.49
CA GLU A 672 -40.66 4.71 8.85
C GLU A 672 -41.51 3.45 9.09
N TYR A 673 -42.06 3.30 10.30
CA TYR A 673 -42.99 2.23 10.61
C TYR A 673 -44.42 2.65 10.25
N LEU A 674 -44.92 2.17 9.11
CA LEU A 674 -46.28 2.47 8.64
C LEU A 674 -47.35 1.86 9.55
N SER A 675 -47.08 0.68 10.09
CA SER A 675 -47.90 0.00 11.09
C SER A 675 -47.01 -0.89 11.96
N LEU A 676 -47.28 -0.90 13.25
CA LEU A 676 -46.67 -1.81 14.21
C LEU A 676 -47.76 -2.20 15.22
N ASP A 677 -48.12 -3.48 15.23
CA ASP A 677 -49.15 -4.01 16.12
C ASP A 677 -48.64 -5.27 16.82
N VAL A 678 -49.05 -5.42 18.07
CA VAL A 678 -48.75 -6.58 18.91
C VAL A 678 -50.07 -7.01 19.52
N ALA A 679 -50.51 -8.21 19.17
CA ALA A 679 -51.83 -8.70 19.57
C ALA A 679 -52.03 -8.63 21.09
N GLY A 680 -53.02 -7.83 21.52
CA GLY A 680 -53.35 -7.64 22.93
C GLY A 680 -52.53 -6.59 23.67
N ALA A 681 -51.65 -5.85 22.99
CA ALA A 681 -50.88 -4.75 23.56
C ALA A 681 -51.29 -3.40 22.95
N THR A 682 -50.95 -2.31 23.64
CA THR A 682 -51.12 -0.94 23.14
C THR A 682 -49.75 -0.34 22.84
N LEU A 683 -49.56 0.16 21.62
CA LEU A 683 -48.33 0.85 21.24
C LEU A 683 -48.20 2.16 22.04
N ALA A 684 -47.11 2.30 22.80
CA ALA A 684 -46.70 3.55 23.42
C ALA A 684 -45.38 4.00 22.77
N VAL A 685 -45.39 5.14 22.09
CA VAL A 685 -44.18 5.75 21.52
C VAL A 685 -43.52 6.60 22.61
N VAL A 686 -42.28 6.26 22.99
CA VAL A 686 -41.49 6.98 24.01
C VAL A 686 -40.23 7.54 23.37
#